data_AF-A0A662W1V3-F1
#
_entry.id   AF-A0A662W1V3-F1
#
_cell.length_a   1.000
_cell.length_b   1.000
_cell.length_c   1.000
_cell.angle_alpha   90.00
_cell.angle_beta   90.00
_cell.angle_gamma   90.00
#
_symmetry.space_group_name_H-M   'P 1'
#
loop_
_entity.id
_entity.type
_entity.pdbx_description
1 polymer ?
#
loop_
_entity_poly.entity_id
_entity_poly.type
_entity_poly.pdbx_seq_one_letter_code
_entity_poly.pdbx_strand_id
1 'polypeptide(L)'
;MKGLTTDLKPSELLRQKRTEASAREAAREILKKMNNWLGLDKRNLVEVKWIWELIQNARDVARNQNKKEFEVDFVLNENRLLFEHNAGPFSLDDIYALIHGKSSKRLEDPNMVGQFAEGFITTHVLSRKVKVKGWLRDDTVKIEKTFEMLLDRDFQVNDELTIAYIAENIENCGNKLDYPGPSLKHDLTQFEYFLDDEGHNVALKGLKCLRDTVYFVIAFTEPKMKVKIVQDGQTRVYQIIERRTLQSQPIKIELLRIGSQDIKSDLVVVSSIDSKIKVAVPYHSNNQTFLELGDVPRLFRMFPLAETKDLPFPVVLDAPFRVSDKRSDLNYREDQIEELKQILQTLTSLMKELCRWALDSNIRKKESLFKIGAPSRERPYQEYWNQTFSTIVEGISQLNIVEVVGDPKTNEIEFIEPKFVYFPNPHVGSDLFDDEKFIKAIWWLTRHLGLKVPTQVLIKEWYDIRECWKSLGVNVGNEQTFENLVDRVKNFENLANLKMETPLKVNNKALEFLKYLYKLGEYYRSKRRQTPEFLKKAIYCNQNGNFKMPNELFIDNGVPDSLKKISKDLFEPLSERLLHKEFSNEDVLKQHFQSLGMEVMNEKGALNLLYNTIHRKWKQALKSREIDTERYKRGVMEFEKWLLQNKDVELLGKEYPLHDLPFLRENNVLEDLGKRYLVPPDLFLEEEAREHTGIWPSDVKLSKGYSEDVTDLTLIRDRMVAAKIIQPNLFFREETELSEDQIREMSCTPIKIIHPPPYTSAKYISRATVSKVVSFDKVLEYAKKKMKRELTKAILNFVLGYLVPRDNSWRKSKTIKADLMGVRYLGYAPIEGKSRDFQIYPCLWLDQLKRNEWVITVSEDGKGHRYFNANRPSKDNLIDYLKELQPSILCDEKARMFLQQNFGFSLLEITSWLITGGKSDAEQTLIDNLNQLYELSQLRGVEPVHLLSRFVYEERERNQFNRRNRIFGLLIERAVRRVFEKLRFGEYGFKVIPAWKGHDFDAYLSKHVEELDYGILGIEIRRVQTGLILARFEVEVKATRGNTVTMTLTQAENAVYHTNRYLLCVVETEGSSTDFTTLHSTTLTDEQIERLSEEILQRMYIVSIGEDLKQVIEAFHMVSSSAQDIKVDYNARFTIPSKIWRTKGKSINKWFISVLNELNSTLSK
;
A
#
# COMPACT_ATOMS: atom_id res chain seq x y z
N MET A 1 -115.94 16.56 -23.49
CA MET A 1 -116.92 17.47 -24.10
C MET A 1 -116.78 17.41 -25.61
N LYS A 2 -117.83 17.00 -26.33
CA LYS A 2 -117.96 17.22 -27.77
C LYS A 2 -118.52 18.63 -27.95
N GLY A 3 -117.87 19.45 -28.79
CA GLY A 3 -118.44 20.71 -29.28
C GLY A 3 -117.55 21.93 -29.09
N LEU A 4 -116.79 22.28 -30.14
CA LEU A 4 -116.47 23.63 -30.63
C LEU A 4 -115.38 23.49 -31.71
N THR A 5 -115.80 23.26 -32.96
CA THR A 5 -114.96 23.52 -34.13
C THR A 5 -114.93 25.03 -34.35
N THR A 6 -113.88 25.69 -33.88
CA THR A 6 -113.57 27.06 -34.29
C THR A 6 -113.01 27.03 -35.71
N ASP A 7 -113.71 27.65 -36.65
CA ASP A 7 -113.21 27.95 -38.00
C ASP A 7 -112.01 28.91 -37.90
N LEU A 8 -110.80 28.35 -37.72
CA LEU A 8 -109.57 29.11 -37.80
C LEU A 8 -109.40 29.64 -39.22
N LYS A 9 -109.03 30.92 -39.36
CA LYS A 9 -108.75 31.51 -40.68
C LYS A 9 -107.58 30.76 -41.34
N PRO A 10 -107.52 30.62 -42.68
CA PRO A 10 -106.40 29.97 -43.37
C PRO A 10 -105.01 30.51 -42.95
N SER A 11 -104.92 31.80 -42.60
CA SER A 11 -103.69 32.42 -42.06
C SER A 11 -103.30 31.92 -40.67
N GLU A 12 -104.26 31.63 -39.80
CA GLU A 12 -104.05 31.05 -38.46
C GLU A 12 -103.68 29.57 -38.56
N LEU A 13 -104.34 28.83 -39.47
CA LEU A 13 -104.01 27.43 -39.76
C LEU A 13 -102.58 27.30 -40.35
N LEU A 14 -102.18 28.22 -41.24
CA LEU A 14 -100.81 28.28 -41.77
C LEU A 14 -99.79 28.64 -40.68
N ARG A 15 -100.13 29.56 -39.75
CA ARG A 15 -99.27 29.90 -38.61
C ARG A 15 -99.10 28.69 -37.69
N GLN A 16 -100.18 27.98 -37.38
CA GLN A 16 -100.15 26.76 -36.56
C GLN A 16 -99.31 25.66 -37.22
N LYS A 17 -99.50 25.38 -38.52
CA LYS A 17 -98.67 24.42 -39.27
C LYS A 17 -97.19 24.83 -39.32
N ARG A 18 -96.88 26.12 -39.42
CA ARG A 18 -95.50 26.63 -39.37
C ARG A 18 -94.88 26.45 -37.99
N THR A 19 -95.63 26.72 -36.92
CA THR A 19 -95.19 26.49 -35.54
C THR A 19 -94.94 25.01 -35.27
N GLU A 20 -95.88 24.14 -35.64
CA GLU A 20 -95.75 22.67 -35.48
C GLU A 20 -94.55 22.14 -36.28
N ALA A 21 -94.36 22.58 -37.54
CA ALA A 21 -93.21 22.21 -38.35
C ALA A 21 -91.89 22.70 -37.73
N SER A 22 -91.87 23.92 -37.18
CA SER A 22 -90.70 24.47 -36.49
C SER A 22 -90.36 23.70 -35.20
N ALA A 23 -91.38 23.33 -34.42
CA ALA A 23 -91.23 22.53 -33.21
C ALA A 23 -90.72 21.12 -33.52
N ARG A 24 -91.25 20.46 -34.56
CA ARG A 24 -90.74 19.15 -35.02
C ARG A 24 -89.30 19.22 -35.53
N GLU A 25 -88.93 20.28 -36.25
CA GLU A 25 -87.56 20.44 -36.72
C GLU A 25 -86.58 20.68 -35.56
N ALA A 26 -86.98 21.50 -34.58
CA ALA A 26 -86.22 21.67 -33.35
C ALA A 26 -86.09 20.33 -32.57
N ALA A 27 -87.16 19.55 -32.50
CA ALA A 27 -87.16 18.24 -31.86
C ALA A 27 -86.20 17.24 -32.54
N ARG A 28 -86.14 17.21 -33.88
CA ARG A 28 -85.15 16.40 -34.63
C ARG A 28 -83.72 16.78 -34.29
N GLU A 29 -83.43 18.08 -34.28
CA GLU A 29 -82.08 18.56 -33.97
C GLU A 29 -81.68 18.27 -32.51
N ILE A 30 -82.60 18.44 -31.55
CA ILE A 30 -82.39 18.04 -30.15
C ILE A 30 -82.08 16.54 -30.06
N LEU A 31 -82.92 15.69 -30.68
CA LEU A 31 -82.74 14.23 -30.68
C LEU A 31 -81.39 13.83 -31.28
N LYS A 32 -81.02 14.41 -32.43
CA LYS A 32 -79.73 14.18 -33.09
C LYS A 32 -78.54 14.57 -32.20
N LYS A 33 -78.60 15.74 -31.56
CA LYS A 33 -77.56 16.20 -30.63
C LYS A 33 -77.47 15.28 -29.40
N MET A 34 -78.60 14.89 -28.81
CA MET A 34 -78.64 13.97 -27.68
C MET A 34 -78.04 12.61 -28.03
N ASN A 35 -78.43 12.01 -29.16
CA ASN A 35 -77.86 10.73 -29.61
C ASN A 35 -76.34 10.83 -29.85
N ASN A 36 -75.86 11.97 -30.34
CA ASN A 36 -74.43 12.23 -30.50
C ASN A 36 -73.68 12.28 -29.16
N TRP A 37 -74.28 12.86 -28.11
CA TRP A 37 -73.64 12.96 -26.78
C TRP A 37 -73.82 11.71 -25.92
N LEU A 38 -74.93 10.97 -26.09
CA LEU A 38 -75.26 9.76 -25.33
C LEU A 38 -74.69 8.47 -25.94
N GLY A 39 -74.07 8.53 -27.13
CA GLY A 39 -73.42 7.38 -27.75
C GLY A 39 -72.27 6.79 -26.91
N LEU A 40 -72.11 5.47 -26.95
CA LEU A 40 -71.16 4.69 -26.13
C LEU A 40 -69.71 5.20 -26.22
N ASP A 41 -69.25 5.61 -27.40
CA ASP A 41 -67.86 6.08 -27.63
C ASP A 41 -67.55 7.43 -26.96
N LYS A 42 -68.57 8.18 -26.53
CA LYS A 42 -68.42 9.56 -26.02
C LYS A 42 -68.85 9.72 -24.57
N ARG A 43 -69.55 8.73 -24.01
CA ARG A 43 -70.18 8.80 -22.68
C ARG A 43 -69.18 9.17 -21.58
N ASN A 44 -68.06 8.46 -21.47
CA ASN A 44 -67.04 8.67 -20.41
C ASN A 44 -66.47 10.10 -20.35
N LEU A 45 -66.37 10.80 -21.48
CA LEU A 45 -65.88 12.19 -21.55
C LEU A 45 -66.99 13.20 -21.22
N VAL A 46 -68.24 12.87 -21.54
CA VAL A 46 -69.42 13.73 -21.30
C VAL A 46 -69.86 13.68 -19.84
N GLU A 47 -69.61 12.56 -19.14
CA GLU A 47 -69.94 12.35 -17.72
C GLU A 47 -69.34 13.40 -16.77
N VAL A 48 -68.29 14.09 -17.19
CA VAL A 48 -67.63 15.15 -16.41
C VAL A 48 -67.80 16.53 -17.06
N LYS A 49 -68.13 16.61 -18.35
CA LYS A 49 -68.25 17.88 -19.09
C LYS A 49 -69.46 18.71 -18.62
N TRP A 50 -70.58 18.07 -18.28
CA TRP A 50 -71.83 18.76 -17.93
C TRP A 50 -71.66 19.80 -16.82
N ILE A 51 -70.80 19.53 -15.83
CA ILE A 51 -70.62 20.41 -14.67
C ILE A 51 -69.96 21.72 -15.07
N TRP A 52 -69.02 21.65 -16.02
CA TRP A 52 -68.33 22.83 -16.55
C TRP A 52 -69.24 23.65 -17.43
N GLU A 53 -70.13 23.04 -18.21
CA GLU A 53 -71.13 23.76 -19.02
C GLU A 53 -72.11 24.55 -18.14
N LEU A 54 -72.55 23.97 -17.02
CA LEU A 54 -73.41 24.67 -16.06
C LEU A 54 -72.72 25.86 -15.40
N ILE A 55 -71.48 25.68 -14.93
CA ILE A 55 -70.70 26.75 -14.32
C ILE A 55 -70.37 27.84 -15.36
N GLN A 56 -70.06 27.45 -16.60
CA GLN A 56 -69.79 28.37 -17.70
C GLN A 56 -71.00 29.24 -18.02
N ASN A 57 -72.19 28.64 -18.12
CA ASN A 57 -73.43 29.37 -18.35
C ASN A 57 -73.67 30.41 -17.25
N ALA A 58 -73.53 30.03 -15.98
CA ALA A 58 -73.65 30.97 -14.86
C ALA A 58 -72.61 32.10 -14.95
N ARG A 59 -71.36 31.77 -15.25
CA ARG A 59 -70.28 32.75 -15.36
C ARG A 59 -70.48 33.73 -16.53
N ASP A 60 -70.93 33.25 -17.68
CA ASP A 60 -71.21 34.09 -18.85
C ASP A 60 -72.36 35.06 -18.59
N VAL A 61 -73.41 34.59 -17.89
CA VAL A 61 -74.50 35.46 -17.40
C VAL A 61 -73.93 36.51 -16.44
N ALA A 62 -73.13 36.12 -15.45
CA ALA A 62 -72.52 37.04 -14.49
C ALA A 62 -71.64 38.10 -15.19
N ARG A 63 -70.86 37.69 -16.20
CA ARG A 63 -70.02 38.59 -17.00
C ARG A 63 -70.85 39.59 -17.80
N ASN A 64 -71.91 39.13 -18.49
CA ASN A 64 -72.79 40.00 -19.27
C ASN A 64 -73.56 40.99 -18.37
N GLN A 65 -73.87 40.58 -17.14
CA GLN A 65 -74.48 41.43 -16.12
C GLN A 65 -73.45 42.31 -15.38
N ASN A 66 -72.17 42.28 -15.75
CA ASN A 66 -71.06 42.98 -15.08
C ASN A 66 -71.00 42.73 -13.56
N LYS A 67 -71.40 41.55 -13.10
CA LYS A 67 -71.32 41.19 -11.67
C LYS A 67 -69.87 41.03 -11.25
N LYS A 68 -69.53 41.55 -10.05
CA LYS A 68 -68.20 41.38 -9.45
C LYS A 68 -67.99 39.97 -8.88
N GLU A 69 -69.08 39.34 -8.46
CA GLU A 69 -69.09 38.00 -7.90
C GLU A 69 -70.42 37.27 -8.19
N PHE A 70 -70.37 35.94 -8.21
CA PHE A 70 -71.54 35.08 -8.33
C PHE A 70 -71.33 33.77 -7.54
N GLU A 71 -72.44 33.12 -7.18
CA GLU A 71 -72.50 31.88 -6.43
C GLU A 71 -73.18 30.80 -7.27
N VAL A 72 -72.63 29.59 -7.19
CA VAL A 72 -73.19 28.36 -7.78
C VAL A 72 -73.32 27.29 -6.69
N ASP A 73 -74.49 26.67 -6.62
CA ASP A 73 -74.84 25.65 -5.64
C ASP A 73 -75.16 24.33 -6.36
N PHE A 74 -74.60 23.23 -5.89
CA PHE A 74 -74.94 21.87 -6.29
C PHE A 74 -75.51 21.11 -5.10
N VAL A 75 -76.69 20.52 -5.24
CA VAL A 75 -77.32 19.68 -4.21
C VAL A 75 -77.67 18.33 -4.82
N LEU A 76 -76.91 17.29 -4.44
CA LEU A 76 -77.12 15.91 -4.90
C LEU A 76 -77.81 15.07 -3.82
N ASN A 77 -78.94 14.47 -4.19
CA ASN A 77 -79.66 13.44 -3.43
C ASN A 77 -79.76 12.16 -4.29
N GLU A 78 -80.31 11.07 -3.74
CA GLU A 78 -80.43 9.78 -4.45
C GLU A 78 -81.09 9.91 -5.84
N ASN A 79 -82.21 10.64 -5.94
CA ASN A 79 -83.03 10.70 -7.18
C ASN A 79 -83.00 12.07 -7.89
N ARG A 80 -82.18 13.03 -7.43
CA ARG A 80 -82.15 14.37 -8.02
C ARG A 80 -80.83 15.09 -7.82
N LEU A 81 -80.44 15.86 -8.83
CA LEU A 81 -79.40 16.88 -8.72
C LEU A 81 -80.02 18.26 -8.98
N LEU A 82 -79.87 19.16 -8.03
CA LEU A 82 -80.25 20.56 -8.15
C LEU A 82 -79.00 21.41 -8.35
N PHE A 83 -78.96 22.17 -9.45
CA PHE A 83 -77.96 23.20 -9.70
C PHE A 83 -78.63 24.58 -9.63
N GLU A 84 -78.09 25.47 -8.80
CA GLU A 84 -78.61 26.82 -8.61
C GLU A 84 -77.51 27.85 -8.82
N HIS A 85 -77.84 29.03 -9.36
CA HIS A 85 -76.91 30.15 -9.39
C HIS A 85 -77.62 31.50 -9.28
N ASN A 86 -76.89 32.51 -8.79
CA ASN A 86 -77.39 33.88 -8.67
C ASN A 86 -76.83 34.84 -9.73
N ALA A 87 -76.31 34.30 -10.85
CA ALA A 87 -75.63 35.08 -11.87
C ALA A 87 -76.51 36.15 -12.56
N GLY A 88 -77.82 35.95 -12.68
CA GLY A 88 -78.72 36.88 -13.37
C GLY A 88 -79.93 36.20 -14.00
N PRO A 89 -80.92 36.99 -14.46
CA PRO A 89 -82.14 36.49 -15.11
C PRO A 89 -81.86 36.02 -16.55
N PHE A 90 -82.77 35.20 -17.09
CA PHE A 90 -82.84 34.83 -18.51
C PHE A 90 -83.43 35.98 -19.35
N SER A 91 -82.96 36.11 -20.59
CA SER A 91 -83.65 36.86 -21.65
C SER A 91 -84.66 35.98 -22.40
N LEU A 92 -85.56 36.57 -23.20
CA LEU A 92 -86.45 35.77 -24.07
C LEU A 92 -85.67 34.92 -25.08
N ASP A 93 -84.55 35.43 -25.58
CA ASP A 93 -83.66 34.69 -26.49
C ASP A 93 -83.02 33.48 -25.78
N ASP A 94 -82.66 33.60 -24.50
CA ASP A 94 -82.12 32.49 -23.71
C ASP A 94 -83.19 31.40 -23.50
N ILE A 95 -84.44 31.79 -23.21
CA ILE A 95 -85.56 30.85 -23.06
C ILE A 95 -85.87 30.16 -24.39
N TYR A 96 -85.94 30.91 -25.48
CA TYR A 96 -86.16 30.36 -26.82
C TYR A 96 -85.06 29.36 -27.20
N ALA A 97 -83.79 29.73 -26.96
CA ALA A 97 -82.64 28.87 -27.21
C ALA A 97 -82.69 27.57 -26.37
N LEU A 98 -83.06 27.69 -25.11
CA LEU A 98 -83.20 26.58 -24.17
C LEU A 98 -84.31 25.59 -24.57
N ILE A 99 -85.48 26.11 -24.98
CA ILE A 99 -86.62 25.28 -25.39
C ILE A 99 -86.36 24.60 -26.75
N HIS A 100 -85.81 25.33 -27.73
CA HIS A 100 -85.65 24.81 -29.10
C HIS A 100 -84.29 24.15 -29.38
N GLY A 101 -83.35 24.16 -28.42
CA GLY A 101 -82.02 23.58 -28.60
C GLY A 101 -81.15 24.30 -29.66
N LYS A 102 -81.46 25.57 -29.95
CA LYS A 102 -80.80 26.40 -30.98
C LYS A 102 -79.96 27.49 -30.31
N SER A 103 -78.71 27.67 -30.76
CA SER A 103 -77.85 28.75 -30.27
C SER A 103 -78.38 30.10 -30.78
N SER A 104 -78.66 31.04 -29.87
CA SER A 104 -79.19 32.38 -30.19
C SER A 104 -78.12 33.42 -30.52
N LYS A 105 -76.81 33.12 -30.44
CA LYS A 105 -75.74 34.14 -30.54
C LYS A 105 -75.08 34.20 -31.92
N ARG A 106 -75.13 35.38 -32.55
CA ARG A 106 -74.37 35.74 -33.76
C ARG A 106 -72.86 35.82 -33.46
N LEU A 107 -72.07 35.39 -34.45
CA LEU A 107 -70.61 35.18 -34.44
C LEU A 107 -69.79 36.47 -34.53
N GLU A 108 -69.80 37.36 -33.53
CA GLU A 108 -68.96 38.59 -33.58
C GLU A 108 -67.90 38.75 -32.47
N ASP A 109 -67.82 37.87 -31.46
CA ASP A 109 -66.74 37.93 -30.44
C ASP A 109 -65.96 36.60 -30.32
N PRO A 110 -64.68 36.55 -30.75
CA PRO A 110 -63.83 35.35 -30.60
C PRO A 110 -63.48 34.99 -29.14
N ASN A 111 -63.81 35.84 -28.15
CA ASN A 111 -63.67 35.56 -26.72
C ASN A 111 -64.94 34.98 -26.06
N MET A 112 -66.06 34.86 -26.78
CA MET A 112 -67.22 34.10 -26.31
C MET A 112 -67.07 32.62 -26.70
N VAL A 113 -66.49 31.84 -25.80
CA VAL A 113 -66.61 30.39 -25.85
C VAL A 113 -68.03 30.06 -25.40
N GLY A 114 -68.91 29.59 -26.29
CA GLY A 114 -70.19 29.00 -25.87
C GLY A 114 -71.38 29.26 -26.78
N GLN A 115 -71.78 28.21 -27.51
CA GLN A 115 -73.12 28.06 -28.08
C GLN A 115 -74.08 27.74 -26.92
N PHE A 116 -74.78 28.76 -26.39
CA PHE A 116 -75.57 28.68 -25.15
C PHE A 116 -76.57 27.51 -25.10
N ALA A 117 -77.10 27.07 -26.26
CA ALA A 117 -78.04 25.95 -26.33
C ALA A 117 -77.38 24.56 -26.49
N GLU A 118 -76.16 24.48 -27.04
CA GLU A 118 -75.50 23.20 -27.32
C GLU A 118 -74.84 22.63 -26.06
N GLY A 119 -74.25 23.51 -25.23
CA GLY A 119 -73.69 23.16 -23.92
C GLY A 119 -74.75 22.63 -22.96
N PHE A 120 -75.95 23.23 -22.95
CA PHE A 120 -77.06 22.75 -22.11
C PHE A 120 -77.55 21.35 -22.49
N ILE A 121 -77.58 20.99 -23.78
CA ILE A 121 -77.97 19.64 -24.21
C ILE A 121 -77.04 18.58 -23.61
N THR A 122 -75.74 18.88 -23.43
CA THR A 122 -74.79 17.93 -22.82
C THR A 122 -75.18 17.53 -21.39
N THR A 123 -75.90 18.39 -20.66
CA THR A 123 -76.36 18.10 -19.29
C THR A 123 -77.43 17.01 -19.24
N HIS A 124 -78.05 16.66 -20.38
CA HIS A 124 -79.04 15.59 -20.45
C HIS A 124 -78.41 14.19 -20.28
N VAL A 125 -77.07 14.10 -20.20
CA VAL A 125 -76.35 12.92 -19.69
C VAL A 125 -76.70 12.61 -18.22
N LEU A 126 -77.09 13.64 -17.45
CA LEU A 126 -77.58 13.47 -16.06
C LEU A 126 -79.03 13.02 -16.03
N SER A 127 -79.87 13.64 -16.87
CA SER A 127 -81.28 13.31 -16.96
C SER A 127 -81.88 13.88 -18.25
N ARG A 128 -82.75 13.11 -18.90
CA ARG A 128 -83.55 13.59 -20.02
C ARG A 128 -84.70 14.51 -19.58
N LYS A 129 -84.98 14.57 -18.27
CA LYS A 129 -86.04 15.40 -17.67
C LYS A 129 -85.39 16.46 -16.80
N VAL A 130 -85.49 17.72 -17.22
CA VAL A 130 -84.90 18.85 -16.51
C VAL A 130 -85.97 19.89 -16.22
N LYS A 131 -86.23 20.15 -14.94
CA LYS A 131 -87.10 21.25 -14.53
C LYS A 131 -86.28 22.51 -14.37
N VAL A 132 -86.69 23.59 -15.04
CA VAL A 132 -86.00 24.87 -15.06
C VAL A 132 -86.87 25.92 -14.39
N LYS A 133 -86.29 26.68 -13.48
CA LYS A 133 -86.93 27.83 -12.83
C LYS A 133 -85.99 29.01 -12.85
N GLY A 134 -86.52 30.21 -12.98
CA GLY A 134 -85.70 31.40 -12.86
C GLY A 134 -86.47 32.68 -13.10
N TRP A 135 -85.74 33.78 -13.11
CA TRP A 135 -86.24 35.08 -13.52
C TRP A 135 -86.12 35.23 -15.03
N LEU A 136 -87.16 35.73 -15.68
CA LEU A 136 -87.17 36.19 -17.06
C LEU A 136 -87.23 37.72 -17.01
N ARG A 137 -86.22 38.38 -17.60
CA ARG A 137 -86.19 39.82 -17.80
C ARG A 137 -85.94 40.12 -19.27
N ASP A 138 -86.83 40.90 -19.87
CA ASP A 138 -86.65 41.42 -21.22
C ASP A 138 -87.07 42.89 -21.27
N ASP A 139 -86.09 43.76 -21.52
CA ASP A 139 -86.28 45.20 -21.53
C ASP A 139 -87.04 45.68 -22.78
N THR A 140 -87.04 44.91 -23.87
CA THR A 140 -87.71 45.28 -25.14
C THR A 140 -89.21 45.18 -25.03
N VAL A 141 -89.71 44.11 -24.37
CA VAL A 141 -91.14 43.88 -24.13
C VAL A 141 -91.56 44.22 -22.70
N LYS A 142 -90.64 44.75 -21.87
CA LYS A 142 -90.85 45.15 -20.47
C LYS A 142 -91.47 44.04 -19.61
N ILE A 143 -90.91 42.84 -19.71
CA ILE A 143 -91.34 41.68 -18.92
C ILE A 143 -90.29 41.44 -17.84
N GLU A 144 -90.75 41.32 -16.59
CA GLU A 144 -89.94 40.86 -15.45
C GLU A 144 -90.80 39.96 -14.56
N LYS A 145 -90.56 38.65 -14.61
CA LYS A 145 -91.32 37.67 -13.83
C LYS A 145 -90.53 36.40 -13.61
N THR A 146 -90.98 35.57 -12.67
CA THR A 146 -90.47 34.20 -12.55
C THR A 146 -91.21 33.25 -13.50
N PHE A 147 -90.56 32.16 -13.88
CA PHE A 147 -91.15 31.08 -14.67
C PHE A 147 -90.76 29.71 -14.12
N GLU A 148 -91.55 28.68 -14.47
CA GLU A 148 -91.20 27.27 -14.26
C GLU A 148 -91.60 26.47 -15.51
N MET A 149 -90.69 25.64 -16.00
CA MET A 149 -90.97 24.72 -17.10
C MET A 149 -90.26 23.38 -16.92
N LEU A 150 -90.78 22.34 -17.57
CA LEU A 150 -90.18 21.00 -17.58
C LEU A 150 -89.78 20.68 -19.02
N LEU A 151 -88.47 20.63 -19.25
CA LEU A 151 -87.88 20.16 -20.49
C LEU A 151 -87.85 18.63 -20.43
N ASP A 152 -88.76 17.98 -21.13
CA ASP A 152 -88.88 16.53 -21.17
C ASP A 152 -88.44 16.01 -22.53
N ARG A 153 -87.27 15.35 -22.54
CA ARG A 153 -86.58 14.87 -23.75
C ARG A 153 -86.46 13.34 -23.76
N ASP A 154 -87.37 12.64 -23.09
CA ASP A 154 -87.29 11.18 -22.97
C ASP A 154 -87.51 10.44 -24.30
N PHE A 155 -86.91 9.25 -24.43
CA PHE A 155 -87.05 8.44 -25.63
C PHE A 155 -88.37 7.67 -25.60
N GLN A 156 -89.04 7.68 -26.76
CA GLN A 156 -90.22 6.86 -27.01
C GLN A 156 -89.82 5.58 -27.77
N VAL A 157 -90.81 4.74 -28.07
CA VAL A 157 -90.61 3.44 -28.74
C VAL A 157 -89.82 3.55 -30.05
N ASN A 158 -89.90 4.70 -30.76
CA ASN A 158 -89.12 5.00 -31.95
C ASN A 158 -88.83 6.51 -32.08
N ASP A 159 -87.97 6.86 -33.04
CA ASP A 159 -87.51 8.23 -33.28
C ASP A 159 -88.66 9.20 -33.65
N GLU A 160 -89.61 8.81 -34.49
CA GLU A 160 -90.70 9.71 -34.92
C GLU A 160 -91.67 10.04 -33.77
N LEU A 161 -91.99 9.06 -32.93
CA LEU A 161 -92.77 9.28 -31.70
C LEU A 161 -91.99 10.14 -30.71
N THR A 162 -90.67 9.96 -30.62
CA THR A 162 -89.80 10.81 -29.79
C THR A 162 -89.81 12.25 -30.29
N ILE A 163 -89.69 12.47 -31.61
CA ILE A 163 -89.76 13.79 -32.23
C ILE A 163 -91.11 14.46 -31.95
N ALA A 164 -92.22 13.73 -32.10
CA ALA A 164 -93.55 14.25 -31.80
C ALA A 164 -93.71 14.63 -30.32
N TYR A 165 -93.24 13.77 -29.41
CA TYR A 165 -93.27 14.01 -27.96
C TYR A 165 -92.45 15.24 -27.55
N ILE A 166 -91.22 15.36 -28.07
CA ILE A 166 -90.35 16.51 -27.81
C ILE A 166 -90.96 17.80 -28.40
N ALA A 167 -91.56 17.74 -29.59
CA ALA A 167 -92.23 18.88 -30.21
C ALA A 167 -93.44 19.36 -29.39
N GLU A 168 -94.24 18.44 -28.86
CA GLU A 168 -95.33 18.77 -27.93
C GLU A 168 -94.81 19.39 -26.64
N ASN A 169 -93.72 18.86 -26.07
CA ASN A 169 -93.07 19.45 -24.90
C ASN A 169 -92.56 20.88 -25.16
N ILE A 170 -92.03 21.16 -26.36
CA ILE A 170 -91.59 22.49 -26.79
C ILE A 170 -92.75 23.49 -26.75
N GLU A 171 -93.89 23.14 -27.36
CA GLU A 171 -95.08 24.01 -27.38
C GLU A 171 -95.64 24.21 -25.96
N ASN A 172 -95.71 23.15 -25.17
CA ASN A 172 -96.16 23.21 -23.77
C ASN A 172 -95.26 24.11 -22.90
N CYS A 173 -93.94 24.10 -23.11
CA CYS A 173 -93.02 25.01 -22.42
C CYS A 173 -93.26 26.47 -22.81
N GLY A 174 -93.52 26.75 -24.09
CA GLY A 174 -93.89 28.08 -24.57
C GLY A 174 -95.17 28.59 -23.89
N ASN A 175 -96.22 27.78 -23.85
CA ASN A 175 -97.50 28.15 -23.22
C ASN A 175 -97.36 28.39 -21.71
N LYS A 176 -96.48 27.65 -21.03
CA LYS A 176 -96.21 27.84 -19.59
C LYS A 176 -95.61 29.21 -19.26
N LEU A 177 -94.95 29.88 -20.22
CA LEU A 177 -94.41 31.22 -20.02
C LEU A 177 -95.49 32.27 -19.82
N ASP A 178 -96.74 32.04 -20.21
CA ASP A 178 -97.82 33.03 -20.03
C ASP A 178 -98.27 33.13 -18.56
N TYR A 179 -97.98 32.11 -17.75
CA TYR A 179 -98.36 32.04 -16.34
C TYR A 179 -97.21 32.49 -15.42
N PRO A 180 -97.51 33.08 -14.24
CA PRO A 180 -96.48 33.43 -13.27
C PRO A 180 -95.85 32.16 -12.67
N GLY A 181 -94.52 32.15 -12.56
CA GLY A 181 -93.77 31.09 -11.92
C GLY A 181 -93.80 31.16 -10.38
N PRO A 182 -93.08 30.24 -9.70
CA PRO A 182 -92.98 30.22 -8.26
C PRO A 182 -92.21 31.46 -7.72
N SER A 183 -92.40 31.76 -6.43
CA SER A 183 -91.61 32.80 -5.74
C SER A 183 -90.15 32.33 -5.60
N LEU A 184 -89.21 33.10 -6.15
CA LEU A 184 -87.77 32.84 -6.13
C LEU A 184 -87.01 34.07 -5.62
N LYS A 185 -85.83 33.86 -5.03
CA LYS A 185 -84.91 34.97 -4.75
C LYS A 185 -84.55 35.68 -6.07
N HIS A 186 -84.36 36.99 -6.01
CA HIS A 186 -83.99 37.79 -7.18
C HIS A 186 -82.70 37.25 -7.84
N ASP A 187 -82.66 37.24 -9.18
CA ASP A 187 -81.58 36.67 -10.02
C ASP A 187 -81.27 35.18 -9.85
N LEU A 188 -82.09 34.45 -9.10
CA LEU A 188 -81.89 33.01 -8.91
C LEU A 188 -82.35 32.24 -10.15
N THR A 189 -81.49 31.35 -10.61
CA THR A 189 -81.76 30.36 -11.66
C THR A 189 -81.52 28.96 -11.10
N GLN A 190 -82.43 28.04 -11.39
CA GLN A 190 -82.41 26.66 -10.89
C GLN A 190 -82.63 25.67 -12.04
N PHE A 191 -81.81 24.62 -12.05
CA PHE A 191 -81.95 23.45 -12.91
C PHE A 191 -82.03 22.20 -12.02
N GLU A 192 -83.18 21.53 -12.03
CA GLU A 192 -83.44 20.31 -11.29
C GLU A 192 -83.48 19.11 -12.26
N TYR A 193 -82.49 18.22 -12.15
CA TYR A 193 -82.35 17.00 -12.94
C TYR A 193 -82.93 15.81 -12.17
N PHE A 194 -83.84 15.05 -12.79
CA PHE A 194 -84.41 13.84 -12.19
C PHE A 194 -83.55 12.63 -12.55
N LEU A 195 -82.78 12.12 -11.60
CA LEU A 195 -81.75 11.11 -11.87
C LEU A 195 -82.33 9.70 -11.77
N ASP A 196 -81.94 8.84 -12.72
CA ASP A 196 -81.95 7.39 -12.54
C ASP A 196 -80.60 6.93 -11.95
N ASP A 197 -80.42 5.62 -11.76
CA ASP A 197 -79.17 5.05 -11.19
C ASP A 197 -77.94 5.46 -11.99
N GLU A 198 -78.08 5.56 -13.31
CA GLU A 198 -76.99 5.90 -14.20
C GLU A 198 -76.63 7.38 -14.09
N GLY A 199 -77.64 8.27 -14.17
CA GLY A 199 -77.51 9.71 -13.97
C GLY A 199 -76.97 10.07 -12.60
N HIS A 200 -77.32 9.31 -11.56
CA HIS A 200 -76.74 9.47 -10.22
C HIS A 200 -75.23 9.18 -10.23
N ASN A 201 -74.79 8.10 -10.88
CA ASN A 201 -73.37 7.80 -11.02
C ASN A 201 -72.63 8.89 -11.83
N VAL A 202 -73.26 9.42 -12.89
CA VAL A 202 -72.70 10.56 -13.65
C VAL A 202 -72.55 11.81 -12.79
N ALA A 203 -73.55 12.13 -11.97
CA ALA A 203 -73.51 13.25 -11.03
C ALA A 203 -72.37 13.09 -10.02
N LEU A 204 -72.19 11.89 -9.45
CA LEU A 204 -71.11 11.56 -8.53
C LEU A 204 -69.72 11.77 -9.17
N LYS A 205 -69.53 11.30 -10.41
CA LYS A 205 -68.27 11.48 -11.16
C LYS A 205 -67.98 12.97 -11.42
N GLY A 206 -68.97 13.73 -11.89
CA GLY A 206 -68.83 15.16 -12.15
C GLY A 206 -68.50 15.96 -10.88
N LEU A 207 -69.24 15.74 -9.79
CA LEU A 207 -68.97 16.41 -8.50
C LEU A 207 -67.64 16.00 -7.89
N LYS A 208 -67.22 14.73 -8.05
CA LYS A 208 -65.87 14.32 -7.66
C LYS A 208 -64.81 15.11 -8.43
N CYS A 209 -64.92 15.19 -9.76
CA CYS A 209 -63.98 15.97 -10.56
C CYS A 209 -63.94 17.44 -10.15
N LEU A 210 -65.11 18.07 -9.91
CA LEU A 210 -65.16 19.44 -9.41
C LEU A 210 -64.44 19.56 -8.06
N ARG A 211 -64.67 18.66 -7.09
CA ARG A 211 -63.97 18.71 -5.79
C ARG A 211 -62.45 18.61 -5.94
N ASP A 212 -61.97 17.84 -6.90
CA ASP A 212 -60.54 17.64 -7.14
C ASP A 212 -59.88 18.87 -7.81
N THR A 213 -60.64 19.70 -8.56
CA THR A 213 -60.10 20.85 -9.31
C THR A 213 -60.63 22.22 -8.89
N VAL A 214 -61.62 22.30 -7.99
CA VAL A 214 -62.37 23.52 -7.64
C VAL A 214 -61.45 24.66 -7.19
N TYR A 215 -60.36 24.35 -6.49
CA TYR A 215 -59.40 25.36 -6.04
C TYR A 215 -58.76 26.10 -7.21
N PHE A 216 -58.38 25.39 -8.27
CA PHE A 216 -57.83 25.99 -9.49
C PHE A 216 -58.91 26.74 -10.28
N VAL A 217 -60.11 26.16 -10.40
CA VAL A 217 -61.22 26.81 -11.10
C VAL A 217 -61.57 28.14 -10.44
N ILE A 218 -61.66 28.20 -9.12
CA ILE A 218 -61.90 29.46 -8.38
C ILE A 218 -60.75 30.44 -8.54
N ALA A 219 -59.49 29.97 -8.56
CA ALA A 219 -58.31 30.83 -8.74
C ALA A 219 -58.26 31.48 -10.13
N PHE A 220 -58.72 30.78 -11.16
CA PHE A 220 -58.66 31.23 -12.55
C PHE A 220 -59.92 31.95 -13.01
N THR A 221 -61.05 31.76 -12.34
CA THR A 221 -62.35 32.33 -12.73
C THR A 221 -62.48 33.81 -12.39
N GLU A 222 -62.86 34.59 -13.40
CA GLU A 222 -63.30 35.98 -13.28
C GLU A 222 -64.66 36.14 -14.01
N PRO A 223 -65.67 36.81 -13.41
CA PRO A 223 -65.70 37.44 -12.07
C PRO A 223 -65.60 36.42 -10.90
N LYS A 224 -65.41 36.89 -9.65
CA LYS A 224 -65.17 36.01 -8.50
C LYS A 224 -66.30 34.99 -8.32
N MET A 225 -65.96 33.72 -8.14
CA MET A 225 -66.94 32.64 -8.00
C MET A 225 -66.90 32.01 -6.60
N LYS A 226 -68.08 31.75 -6.06
CA LYS A 226 -68.30 30.91 -4.88
C LYS A 226 -69.01 29.63 -5.30
N VAL A 227 -68.52 28.48 -4.83
CA VAL A 227 -69.08 27.17 -5.15
C VAL A 227 -69.53 26.50 -3.86
N LYS A 228 -70.78 26.04 -3.80
CA LYS A 228 -71.29 25.21 -2.71
C LYS A 228 -71.70 23.86 -3.24
N ILE A 229 -71.29 22.80 -2.54
CA ILE A 229 -71.65 21.42 -2.86
C ILE A 229 -72.29 20.80 -1.62
N VAL A 230 -73.52 20.31 -1.76
CA VAL A 230 -74.26 19.58 -0.76
C VAL A 230 -74.46 18.15 -1.26
N GLN A 231 -73.86 17.18 -0.58
CA GLN A 231 -73.92 15.77 -0.95
C GLN A 231 -73.94 14.92 0.33
N ASP A 232 -74.84 13.93 0.42
CA ASP A 232 -74.93 12.98 1.54
C ASP A 232 -75.03 13.68 2.91
N GLY A 233 -75.76 14.80 2.97
CA GLY A 233 -75.89 15.64 4.18
C GLY A 233 -74.66 16.50 4.52
N GLN A 234 -73.54 16.37 3.80
CA GLN A 234 -72.35 17.20 3.96
C GLN A 234 -72.41 18.43 3.06
N THR A 235 -72.14 19.61 3.62
CA THR A 235 -72.02 20.87 2.87
C THR A 235 -70.56 21.30 2.80
N ARG A 236 -70.06 21.57 1.59
CA ARG A 236 -68.72 22.13 1.35
C ARG A 236 -68.85 23.43 0.57
N VAL A 237 -68.18 24.47 1.04
CA VAL A 237 -68.17 25.80 0.41
C VAL A 237 -66.75 26.15 0.03
N TYR A 238 -66.57 26.59 -1.21
CA TYR A 238 -65.29 26.99 -1.77
C TYR A 238 -65.39 28.44 -2.26
N GLN A 239 -64.54 29.29 -1.73
CA GLN A 239 -64.40 30.70 -2.10
C GLN A 239 -62.99 31.18 -1.78
N ILE A 240 -62.54 32.26 -2.42
CA ILE A 240 -61.30 32.94 -2.04
C ILE A 240 -61.54 33.64 -0.69
N ILE A 241 -60.90 33.14 0.36
CA ILE A 241 -60.98 33.72 1.72
C ILE A 241 -59.91 34.82 1.88
N GLU A 242 -58.74 34.61 1.27
CA GLU A 242 -57.59 35.52 1.38
C GLU A 242 -56.86 35.60 0.04
N ARG A 243 -56.41 36.81 -0.32
CA ARG A 243 -55.57 37.07 -1.49
C ARG A 243 -54.46 38.03 -1.09
N ARG A 244 -53.21 37.58 -1.17
CA ARG A 244 -52.03 38.36 -0.81
C ARG A 244 -51.06 38.40 -1.98
N THR A 245 -50.69 39.60 -2.42
CA THR A 245 -49.60 39.77 -3.40
C THR A 245 -48.27 39.54 -2.70
N LEU A 246 -47.48 38.59 -3.19
CA LEU A 246 -46.14 38.27 -2.70
C LEU A 246 -45.07 39.05 -3.47
N GLN A 247 -45.28 39.25 -4.77
CA GLN A 247 -44.39 40.01 -5.66
C GLN A 247 -45.21 40.66 -6.78
N SER A 248 -44.85 41.89 -7.17
CA SER A 248 -45.58 42.67 -8.19
C SER A 248 -44.79 42.88 -9.49
N GLN A 249 -43.46 42.71 -9.47
CA GLN A 249 -42.54 42.93 -10.59
C GLN A 249 -41.39 41.90 -10.53
N PRO A 250 -40.83 41.42 -11.65
CA PRO A 250 -41.23 41.69 -13.04
C PRO A 250 -42.54 41.01 -13.44
N ILE A 251 -43.01 40.05 -12.64
CA ILE A 251 -44.27 39.31 -12.83
C ILE A 251 -45.03 39.31 -11.51
N LYS A 252 -46.36 39.22 -11.57
CA LYS A 252 -47.22 39.21 -10.39
C LYS A 252 -47.31 37.79 -9.80
N ILE A 253 -46.95 37.64 -8.53
CA ILE A 253 -47.05 36.42 -7.73
C ILE A 253 -48.00 36.66 -6.57
N GLU A 254 -49.01 35.82 -6.43
CA GLU A 254 -50.06 35.93 -5.40
C GLU A 254 -50.23 34.62 -4.63
N LEU A 255 -50.48 34.74 -3.34
CA LEU A 255 -50.96 33.65 -2.49
C LEU A 255 -52.48 33.75 -2.39
N LEU A 256 -53.18 32.69 -2.80
CA LEU A 256 -54.63 32.56 -2.67
C LEU A 256 -54.96 31.48 -1.64
N ARG A 257 -55.81 31.80 -0.67
CA ARG A 257 -56.39 30.82 0.25
C ARG A 257 -57.84 30.57 -0.12
N ILE A 258 -58.16 29.33 -0.45
CA ILE A 258 -59.45 28.94 -1.00
C ILE A 258 -60.10 27.87 -0.12
N GLY A 259 -61.38 28.05 0.21
CA GLY A 259 -62.17 27.07 0.93
C GLY A 259 -63.19 27.67 1.91
N SER A 260 -63.48 26.95 2.99
CA SER A 260 -64.31 27.38 4.12
C SER A 260 -63.47 27.52 5.40
N GLN A 261 -64.10 27.76 6.57
CA GLN A 261 -63.37 27.80 7.84
C GLN A 261 -62.69 26.46 8.17
N ASP A 262 -63.29 25.33 7.77
CA ASP A 262 -62.85 23.97 8.15
C ASP A 262 -62.02 23.24 7.08
N ILE A 263 -62.15 23.61 5.80
CA ILE A 263 -61.39 23.01 4.68
C ILE A 263 -60.72 24.14 3.91
N LYS A 264 -59.40 24.19 3.89
CA LYS A 264 -58.62 25.24 3.23
C LYS A 264 -57.49 24.64 2.39
N SER A 265 -57.26 25.25 1.23
CA SER A 265 -56.10 24.98 0.39
C SER A 265 -55.45 26.31 0.00
N ASP A 266 -54.12 26.36 0.01
CA ASP A 266 -53.38 27.54 -0.43
C ASP A 266 -52.78 27.27 -1.81
N LEU A 267 -52.85 28.26 -2.71
CA LEU A 267 -52.26 28.21 -4.05
C LEU A 267 -51.32 29.41 -4.22
N VAL A 268 -50.13 29.18 -4.77
CA VAL A 268 -49.29 30.24 -5.32
C VAL A 268 -49.64 30.39 -6.80
N VAL A 269 -50.07 31.58 -7.20
CA VAL A 269 -50.47 31.92 -8.57
C VAL A 269 -49.52 32.96 -9.15
N VAL A 270 -48.93 32.66 -10.30
CA VAL A 270 -48.04 33.53 -11.06
C VAL A 270 -48.73 33.90 -12.36
N SER A 271 -48.92 35.19 -12.63
CA SER A 271 -49.70 35.65 -13.79
C SER A 271 -48.91 36.59 -14.70
N SER A 272 -49.13 36.49 -16.02
CA SER A 272 -48.65 37.47 -16.99
C SER A 272 -49.13 38.89 -16.66
N ILE A 273 -48.50 39.91 -17.26
CA ILE A 273 -48.83 41.33 -17.03
C ILE A 273 -50.31 41.62 -17.34
N ASP A 274 -50.84 41.04 -18.41
CA ASP A 274 -52.24 41.17 -18.81
C ASP A 274 -53.19 40.20 -18.08
N SER A 275 -52.67 39.40 -17.14
CA SER A 275 -53.38 38.38 -16.37
C SER A 275 -54.09 37.29 -17.18
N LYS A 276 -53.82 37.17 -18.49
CA LYS A 276 -54.45 36.16 -19.35
C LYS A 276 -53.84 34.77 -19.22
N ILE A 277 -52.56 34.69 -18.83
CA ILE A 277 -51.84 33.43 -18.63
C ILE A 277 -51.48 33.34 -17.16
N LYS A 278 -51.93 32.27 -16.50
CA LYS A 278 -51.74 32.04 -15.07
C LYS A 278 -51.16 30.65 -14.85
N VAL A 279 -50.17 30.58 -13.97
CA VAL A 279 -49.58 29.34 -13.49
C VAL A 279 -49.92 29.21 -12.00
N ALA A 280 -50.43 28.06 -11.57
CA ALA A 280 -50.73 27.81 -10.16
C ALA A 280 -50.04 26.54 -9.65
N VAL A 281 -49.55 26.61 -8.42
CA VAL A 281 -48.98 25.47 -7.70
C VAL A 281 -49.57 25.38 -6.29
N PRO A 282 -49.99 24.18 -5.84
CA PRO A 282 -50.39 23.93 -4.46
C PRO A 282 -49.29 24.28 -3.47
N TYR A 283 -49.69 24.96 -2.40
CA TYR A 283 -48.79 25.47 -1.38
C TYR A 283 -49.38 25.23 -0.01
N HIS A 284 -48.53 25.07 1.00
CA HIS A 284 -48.96 25.01 2.39
C HIS A 284 -48.27 26.10 3.18
N SER A 285 -49.02 27.16 3.50
CA SER A 285 -48.45 28.41 4.03
C SER A 285 -47.75 28.25 5.37
N ASN A 286 -48.25 27.38 6.26
CA ASN A 286 -47.69 27.22 7.60
C ASN A 286 -46.29 26.58 7.60
N ASN A 287 -46.05 25.62 6.69
CA ASN A 287 -44.75 24.95 6.57
C ASN A 287 -43.91 25.49 5.41
N GLN A 288 -44.39 26.52 4.71
CA GLN A 288 -43.77 27.09 3.51
C GLN A 288 -43.29 26.01 2.55
N THR A 289 -44.19 25.11 2.13
CA THR A 289 -43.85 23.96 1.27
C THR A 289 -44.78 23.89 0.07
N PHE A 290 -44.23 23.55 -1.09
CA PHE A 290 -45.06 23.13 -2.22
C PHE A 290 -45.63 21.73 -1.98
N LEU A 291 -46.77 21.45 -2.61
CA LEU A 291 -47.42 20.15 -2.61
C LEU A 291 -47.52 19.62 -4.05
N GLU A 292 -47.51 18.30 -4.19
CA GLU A 292 -47.67 17.64 -5.48
C GLU A 292 -49.09 17.79 -6.01
N LEU A 293 -49.23 17.88 -7.34
CA LEU A 293 -50.52 18.05 -8.01
C LEU A 293 -51.37 16.78 -8.11
N GLY A 294 -50.78 15.60 -7.91
CA GLY A 294 -51.49 14.32 -8.09
C GLY A 294 -52.17 14.22 -9.46
N ASP A 295 -53.43 13.74 -9.46
CA ASP A 295 -54.27 13.49 -10.64
C ASP A 295 -54.92 14.75 -11.27
N VAL A 296 -54.58 15.96 -10.80
CA VAL A 296 -55.16 17.21 -11.33
C VAL A 296 -54.75 17.43 -12.80
N PRO A 297 -55.64 17.76 -13.73
CA PRO A 297 -55.27 18.17 -15.08
C PRO A 297 -54.24 19.30 -15.09
N ARG A 298 -53.25 19.30 -16.00
CA ARG A 298 -52.23 20.35 -16.01
C ARG A 298 -52.60 21.57 -16.85
N LEU A 299 -53.53 21.44 -17.81
CA LEU A 299 -53.95 22.53 -18.68
C LEU A 299 -55.39 22.93 -18.41
N PHE A 300 -55.62 24.25 -18.36
CA PHE A 300 -56.90 24.87 -18.12
C PHE A 300 -57.15 25.94 -19.19
N ARG A 301 -58.41 26.05 -19.61
CA ARG A 301 -58.97 27.27 -20.22
C ARG A 301 -60.17 27.63 -19.37
N MET A 302 -59.90 28.28 -18.24
CA MET A 302 -60.74 28.46 -17.06
C MET A 302 -61.11 27.16 -16.33
N PHE A 303 -61.48 26.12 -17.10
CA PHE A 303 -61.83 24.79 -16.62
C PHE A 303 -60.81 23.75 -17.11
N PRO A 304 -60.66 22.62 -16.38
CA PRO A 304 -59.66 21.61 -16.70
C PRO A 304 -59.87 20.99 -18.09
N LEU A 305 -58.75 20.67 -18.75
CA LEU A 305 -58.70 19.80 -19.93
C LEU A 305 -58.46 18.36 -19.45
N ALA A 306 -59.50 17.54 -19.47
CA ALA A 306 -59.57 16.29 -18.69
C ALA A 306 -58.40 15.32 -18.94
N GLU A 307 -57.87 15.28 -20.16
CA GLU A 307 -56.81 14.38 -20.55
C GLU A 307 -55.41 15.00 -20.45
N THR A 308 -55.15 15.93 -19.54
CA THR A 308 -53.85 16.63 -19.44
C THR A 308 -53.09 16.38 -18.13
N LYS A 309 -53.49 15.39 -17.34
CA LYS A 309 -52.92 15.11 -16.01
C LYS A 309 -51.51 14.50 -16.02
N ASP A 310 -51.16 13.75 -17.07
CA ASP A 310 -49.84 13.12 -17.30
C ASP A 310 -48.85 14.05 -18.02
N LEU A 311 -49.20 15.33 -18.19
CA LEU A 311 -48.19 16.29 -18.61
C LEU A 311 -47.13 16.43 -17.50
N PRO A 312 -45.85 16.23 -17.83
CA PRO A 312 -44.77 16.03 -16.87
C PRO A 312 -44.18 17.37 -16.41
N PHE A 313 -45.02 18.26 -15.88
CA PHE A 313 -44.57 19.50 -15.25
C PHE A 313 -45.40 19.81 -13.98
N PRO A 314 -44.81 20.50 -12.99
CA PRO A 314 -45.31 20.51 -11.62
C PRO A 314 -46.31 21.65 -11.32
N VAL A 315 -46.89 22.27 -12.34
CA VAL A 315 -47.82 23.40 -12.19
C VAL A 315 -49.07 23.22 -13.04
N VAL A 316 -50.14 23.93 -12.70
CA VAL A 316 -51.34 24.03 -13.53
C VAL A 316 -51.28 25.33 -14.33
N LEU A 317 -51.45 25.23 -15.64
CA LEU A 317 -51.42 26.34 -16.58
C LEU A 317 -52.83 26.66 -17.08
N ASP A 318 -53.31 27.87 -16.77
CA ASP A 318 -54.49 28.47 -17.37
C ASP A 318 -54.09 29.49 -18.44
N ALA A 319 -54.61 29.32 -19.65
CA ALA A 319 -54.33 30.18 -20.78
C ALA A 319 -55.50 30.21 -21.77
N PRO A 320 -55.57 31.19 -22.70
CA PRO A 320 -56.60 31.24 -23.74
C PRO A 320 -56.39 30.17 -24.84
N PHE A 321 -56.26 28.90 -24.45
CA PHE A 321 -56.00 27.79 -25.36
C PHE A 321 -57.10 27.59 -26.39
N ARG A 322 -56.75 27.16 -27.61
CA ARG A 322 -57.71 26.55 -28.53
C ARG A 322 -57.91 25.09 -28.12
N VAL A 323 -59.15 24.71 -27.82
CA VAL A 323 -59.48 23.41 -27.23
C VAL A 323 -60.40 22.63 -28.17
N SER A 324 -60.33 21.30 -28.11
CA SER A 324 -61.26 20.43 -28.84
C SER A 324 -62.71 20.62 -28.36
N ASP A 325 -63.69 20.25 -29.20
CA ASP A 325 -65.12 20.29 -28.83
C ASP A 325 -65.43 19.45 -27.58
N LYS A 326 -64.64 18.39 -27.35
CA LYS A 326 -64.73 17.51 -26.18
C LYS A 326 -63.99 18.05 -24.96
N ARG A 327 -63.18 19.10 -25.09
CA ARG A 327 -62.29 19.65 -24.04
C ARG A 327 -61.38 18.59 -23.40
N SER A 328 -60.96 17.59 -24.19
CA SER A 328 -59.99 16.58 -23.74
C SER A 328 -58.57 17.14 -23.76
N ASP A 329 -58.18 17.76 -24.88
CA ASP A 329 -56.86 18.35 -25.12
C ASP A 329 -56.94 19.56 -26.09
N LEU A 330 -55.78 20.11 -26.46
CA LEU A 330 -55.59 21.23 -27.38
C LEU A 330 -56.00 20.91 -28.82
N ASN A 331 -56.48 21.92 -29.55
CA ASN A 331 -56.86 21.81 -30.97
C ASN A 331 -56.60 23.13 -31.72
N TYR A 332 -55.38 23.27 -32.24
CA TYR A 332 -54.90 24.37 -33.09
C TYR A 332 -54.78 23.95 -34.55
N ARG A 333 -55.14 24.85 -35.46
CA ARG A 333 -54.81 24.73 -36.90
C ARG A 333 -53.41 25.27 -37.19
N GLU A 334 -52.86 24.92 -38.35
CA GLU A 334 -51.52 25.37 -38.78
C GLU A 334 -51.35 26.90 -38.75
N ASP A 335 -52.36 27.66 -39.19
CA ASP A 335 -52.38 29.13 -39.17
C ASP A 335 -52.40 29.74 -37.76
N GLN A 336 -52.70 28.94 -36.74
CA GLN A 336 -52.90 29.36 -35.35
C GLN A 336 -51.78 28.92 -34.40
N ILE A 337 -50.80 28.13 -34.88
CA ILE A 337 -49.71 27.60 -34.04
C ILE A 337 -48.89 28.71 -33.38
N GLU A 338 -48.79 29.89 -34.01
CA GLU A 338 -48.08 31.03 -33.43
C GLU A 338 -48.73 31.53 -32.12
N GLU A 339 -50.06 31.44 -31.99
CA GLU A 339 -50.76 31.73 -30.73
C GLU A 339 -50.29 30.78 -29.62
N LEU A 340 -50.14 29.48 -29.92
CA LEU A 340 -49.66 28.49 -28.96
C LEU A 340 -48.20 28.78 -28.56
N LYS A 341 -47.32 29.07 -29.52
CA LYS A 341 -45.91 29.40 -29.24
C LYS A 341 -45.77 30.60 -28.30
N GLN A 342 -46.59 31.65 -28.47
CA GLN A 342 -46.60 32.82 -27.57
C GLN A 342 -47.03 32.45 -26.14
N ILE A 343 -48.02 31.57 -25.99
CA ILE A 343 -48.45 31.05 -24.68
C ILE A 343 -47.30 30.28 -24.02
N LEU A 344 -46.65 29.38 -24.77
CA LEU A 344 -45.54 28.57 -24.29
C LEU A 344 -44.30 29.40 -23.94
N GLN A 345 -43.99 30.43 -24.72
CA GLN A 345 -42.92 31.38 -24.40
C GLN A 345 -43.22 32.15 -23.10
N THR A 346 -44.47 32.55 -22.90
CA THR A 346 -44.89 33.21 -21.65
C THR A 346 -44.78 32.24 -20.47
N LEU A 347 -45.22 30.98 -20.62
CA LEU A 347 -45.04 29.92 -19.63
C LEU A 347 -43.57 29.80 -19.21
N THR A 348 -42.63 29.81 -20.17
CA THR A 348 -41.19 29.75 -19.87
C THR A 348 -40.75 30.89 -18.95
N SER A 349 -41.22 32.11 -19.20
CA SER A 349 -40.95 33.27 -18.37
C SER A 349 -41.56 33.13 -16.97
N LEU A 350 -42.84 32.74 -16.88
CA LEU A 350 -43.54 32.54 -15.61
C LEU A 350 -42.87 31.46 -14.74
N MET A 351 -42.47 30.34 -15.35
CA MET A 351 -41.78 29.25 -14.65
C MET A 351 -40.42 29.67 -14.11
N LYS A 352 -39.65 30.45 -14.88
CA LYS A 352 -38.35 30.95 -14.46
C LYS A 352 -38.47 31.88 -13.24
N GLU A 353 -39.45 32.79 -13.27
CA GLU A 353 -39.71 33.70 -12.14
C GLU A 353 -40.28 32.97 -10.92
N LEU A 354 -41.16 31.98 -11.09
CA LEU A 354 -41.64 31.13 -10.01
C LEU A 354 -40.49 30.40 -9.30
N CYS A 355 -39.56 29.82 -10.08
CA CYS A 355 -38.40 29.11 -9.53
C CYS A 355 -37.45 30.07 -8.79
N ARG A 356 -37.17 31.25 -9.35
CA ARG A 356 -36.36 32.29 -8.69
C ARG A 356 -36.96 32.73 -7.35
N TRP A 357 -38.25 33.08 -7.37
CA TRP A 357 -38.96 33.47 -6.17
C TRP A 357 -38.95 32.37 -5.10
N ALA A 358 -39.13 31.11 -5.50
CA ALA A 358 -39.08 29.97 -4.58
C ALA A 358 -37.70 29.75 -3.94
N LEU A 359 -36.62 30.01 -4.69
CA LEU A 359 -35.24 29.97 -4.18
C LEU A 359 -35.00 31.10 -3.17
N ASP A 360 -35.35 32.34 -3.54
CA ASP A 360 -35.15 33.52 -2.70
C ASP A 360 -35.97 33.49 -1.41
N SER A 361 -37.16 32.89 -1.47
CA SER A 361 -38.09 32.76 -0.32
C SER A 361 -37.82 31.52 0.55
N ASN A 362 -36.78 30.74 0.23
CA ASN A 362 -36.39 29.51 0.93
C ASN A 362 -37.55 28.51 1.15
N ILE A 363 -38.36 28.29 0.12
CA ILE A 363 -39.50 27.37 0.17
C ILE A 363 -39.02 25.92 0.29
N ARG A 364 -39.66 25.13 1.16
CA ARG A 364 -39.41 23.68 1.30
C ARG A 364 -40.00 22.92 0.11
N LYS A 365 -39.36 21.80 -0.29
CA LYS A 365 -39.73 21.00 -1.47
C LYS A 365 -39.80 21.82 -2.77
N LYS A 366 -38.97 22.86 -2.89
CA LYS A 366 -38.84 23.65 -4.13
C LYS A 366 -38.29 22.80 -5.29
N GLU A 367 -37.57 21.73 -4.98
CA GLU A 367 -37.01 20.76 -5.93
C GLU A 367 -38.10 20.13 -6.80
N SER A 368 -39.31 19.95 -6.26
CA SER A 368 -40.46 19.43 -7.00
C SER A 368 -40.87 20.35 -8.18
N LEU A 369 -40.51 21.64 -8.16
CA LEU A 369 -40.72 22.55 -9.31
C LEU A 369 -39.80 22.22 -10.49
N PHE A 370 -38.70 21.50 -10.26
CA PHE A 370 -37.71 21.18 -11.29
C PHE A 370 -38.00 19.86 -11.99
N LYS A 371 -38.97 19.07 -11.50
CA LYS A 371 -39.38 17.78 -12.07
C LYS A 371 -40.19 17.99 -13.35
N ILE A 372 -39.48 18.32 -14.43
CA ILE A 372 -40.02 18.60 -15.76
C ILE A 372 -39.44 17.60 -16.76
N GLY A 373 -40.28 16.91 -17.53
CA GLY A 373 -39.85 15.84 -18.45
C GLY A 373 -40.57 15.82 -19.79
N ALA A 374 -40.35 14.77 -20.58
CA ALA A 374 -41.08 14.53 -21.82
C ALA A 374 -42.40 13.80 -21.53
N PRO A 375 -43.50 14.11 -22.23
CA PRO A 375 -44.78 13.44 -22.03
C PRO A 375 -44.66 11.93 -22.22
N SER A 376 -45.30 11.16 -21.33
CA SER A 376 -45.26 9.69 -21.32
C SER A 376 -46.00 9.03 -22.50
N ARG A 377 -46.88 9.77 -23.16
CA ARG A 377 -47.66 9.35 -24.33
C ARG A 377 -47.58 10.40 -25.43
N GLU A 378 -47.75 9.96 -26.67
CA GLU A 378 -47.82 10.87 -27.82
C GLU A 378 -49.01 11.83 -27.66
N ARG A 379 -48.77 13.12 -27.91
CA ARG A 379 -49.76 14.18 -27.67
C ARG A 379 -49.77 15.22 -28.78
N PRO A 380 -50.89 15.95 -28.96
CA PRO A 380 -50.92 17.09 -29.86
C PRO A 380 -49.80 18.08 -29.53
N TYR A 381 -49.10 18.56 -30.56
CA TYR A 381 -48.07 19.60 -30.43
C TYR A 381 -46.89 19.20 -29.55
N GLN A 382 -46.58 17.90 -29.43
CA GLN A 382 -45.53 17.38 -28.56
C GLN A 382 -44.15 17.98 -28.83
N GLU A 383 -43.80 18.26 -30.08
CA GLU A 383 -42.53 18.92 -30.43
C GLU A 383 -42.40 20.28 -29.75
N TYR A 384 -43.46 21.11 -29.79
CA TYR A 384 -43.49 22.42 -29.15
C TYR A 384 -43.46 22.31 -27.62
N TRP A 385 -44.15 21.32 -27.04
CA TRP A 385 -44.07 21.04 -25.61
C TRP A 385 -42.66 20.64 -25.18
N ASN A 386 -42.04 19.68 -25.87
CA ASN A 386 -40.68 19.24 -25.59
C ASN A 386 -39.69 20.40 -25.72
N GLN A 387 -39.77 21.19 -26.80
CA GLN A 387 -38.91 22.36 -26.98
C GLN A 387 -39.08 23.38 -25.83
N THR A 388 -40.32 23.62 -25.40
CA THR A 388 -40.63 24.55 -24.30
C THR A 388 -40.10 24.03 -22.98
N PHE A 389 -40.35 22.75 -22.66
CA PHE A 389 -39.87 22.12 -21.45
C PHE A 389 -38.35 22.04 -21.40
N SER A 390 -37.68 21.71 -22.51
CA SER A 390 -36.21 21.78 -22.62
C SER A 390 -35.71 23.20 -22.36
N THR A 391 -36.33 24.22 -22.95
CA THR A 391 -35.95 25.63 -22.72
C THR A 391 -36.12 26.04 -21.25
N ILE A 392 -37.20 25.60 -20.60
CA ILE A 392 -37.44 25.84 -19.17
C ILE A 392 -36.36 25.16 -18.33
N VAL A 393 -36.09 23.87 -18.58
CA VAL A 393 -35.09 23.09 -17.86
C VAL A 393 -33.69 23.69 -18.05
N GLU A 394 -33.30 24.06 -19.26
CA GLU A 394 -32.04 24.74 -19.54
C GLU A 394 -31.91 26.04 -18.76
N GLY A 395 -32.97 26.87 -18.75
CA GLY A 395 -32.99 28.11 -17.99
C GLY A 395 -32.93 27.92 -16.47
N ILE A 396 -33.57 26.87 -15.93
CA ILE A 396 -33.52 26.51 -14.51
C ILE A 396 -32.15 25.93 -14.16
N SER A 397 -31.55 25.14 -15.04
CA SER A 397 -30.26 24.46 -14.81
C SER A 397 -29.06 25.42 -14.66
N GLN A 398 -29.23 26.68 -15.05
CA GLN A 398 -28.25 27.75 -14.88
C GLN A 398 -28.38 28.49 -13.53
N LEU A 399 -29.38 28.13 -12.72
CA LEU A 399 -29.59 28.70 -11.39
C LEU A 399 -28.88 27.86 -10.32
N ASN A 400 -28.56 28.50 -9.19
CA ASN A 400 -28.03 27.83 -8.00
C ASN A 400 -29.17 27.09 -7.26
N ILE A 401 -29.53 25.91 -7.76
CA ILE A 401 -30.72 25.16 -7.31
C ILE A 401 -30.40 23.91 -6.52
N VAL A 402 -29.17 23.40 -6.59
CA VAL A 402 -28.80 22.16 -5.90
C VAL A 402 -28.26 22.49 -4.52
N GLU A 403 -29.00 22.07 -3.50
CA GLU A 403 -28.52 22.07 -2.12
C GLU A 403 -27.41 21.02 -1.97
N VAL A 404 -26.18 21.48 -1.74
CA VAL A 404 -25.00 20.62 -1.53
C VAL A 404 -24.44 20.82 -0.14
N VAL A 405 -23.82 19.75 0.39
CA VAL A 405 -23.02 19.88 1.61
C VAL A 405 -21.69 20.54 1.21
N GLY A 406 -21.38 21.70 1.80
CA GLY A 406 -20.21 22.54 1.54
C GLY A 406 -18.90 21.90 2.01
N ASP A 407 -18.01 22.68 2.65
CA ASP A 407 -16.74 22.14 3.16
C ASP A 407 -17.03 21.00 4.17
N PRO A 408 -16.43 19.81 4.02
CA PRO A 408 -16.52 18.72 4.99
C PRO A 408 -16.21 19.12 6.44
N LYS A 409 -15.49 20.24 6.66
CA LYS A 409 -15.17 20.80 7.97
C LYS A 409 -16.26 21.69 8.56
N THR A 410 -16.98 22.48 7.74
CA THR A 410 -17.97 23.44 8.22
C THR A 410 -19.39 22.89 8.16
N ASN A 411 -19.65 21.88 7.31
CA ASN A 411 -20.99 21.36 7.02
C ASN A 411 -22.01 22.45 6.63
N GLU A 412 -21.55 23.60 6.14
CA GLU A 412 -22.43 24.65 5.65
C GLU A 412 -23.17 24.18 4.40
N ILE A 413 -24.44 24.54 4.30
CA ILE A 413 -25.26 24.26 3.13
C ILE A 413 -25.00 25.35 2.08
N GLU A 414 -24.67 24.93 0.87
CA GLU A 414 -24.42 25.81 -0.27
C GLU A 414 -25.43 25.46 -1.39
N PHE A 415 -25.87 26.45 -2.15
CA PHE A 415 -26.66 26.24 -3.36
C PHE A 415 -25.77 26.49 -4.58
N ILE A 416 -25.63 25.49 -5.45
CA ILE A 416 -24.78 25.59 -6.65
C ILE A 416 -25.51 25.14 -7.90
N GLU A 417 -24.99 25.55 -9.06
CA GLU A 417 -25.48 25.11 -10.37
C GLU A 417 -25.30 23.57 -10.54
N PRO A 418 -26.32 22.86 -11.06
CA PRO A 418 -26.26 21.42 -11.32
C PRO A 418 -25.03 20.95 -12.10
N LYS A 419 -24.49 21.76 -13.03
CA LYS A 419 -23.32 21.40 -13.86
C LYS A 419 -22.06 21.10 -13.04
N PHE A 420 -21.94 21.66 -11.83
CA PHE A 420 -20.79 21.45 -10.93
C PHE A 420 -21.01 20.32 -9.91
N VAL A 421 -22.18 19.68 -9.94
CA VAL A 421 -22.58 18.66 -8.97
C VAL A 421 -22.37 17.26 -9.55
N TYR A 422 -22.02 16.32 -8.67
CA TYR A 422 -21.99 14.89 -8.94
C TYR A 422 -23.22 14.23 -8.32
N PHE A 423 -24.05 13.62 -9.16
CA PHE A 423 -25.31 13.01 -8.76
C PHE A 423 -25.14 11.49 -8.66
N PRO A 424 -25.29 10.90 -7.45
CA PRO A 424 -25.27 9.45 -7.28
C PRO A 424 -26.31 8.79 -8.17
N ASN A 425 -25.89 7.78 -8.93
CA ASN A 425 -26.75 7.05 -9.85
C ASN A 425 -26.74 5.55 -9.47
N PRO A 426 -27.92 4.91 -9.28
CA PRO A 426 -28.02 3.48 -8.93
C PRO A 426 -27.57 2.50 -10.02
N HIS A 427 -27.29 2.97 -11.24
CA HIS A 427 -26.88 2.09 -12.33
C HIS A 427 -25.49 1.49 -12.12
N VAL A 428 -25.37 0.20 -12.45
CA VAL A 428 -24.13 -0.57 -12.52
C VAL A 428 -24.05 -1.22 -13.90
N GLY A 429 -23.39 -0.54 -14.85
CA GLY A 429 -23.50 -0.88 -16.27
C GLY A 429 -24.95 -0.71 -16.74
N SER A 430 -25.55 -1.78 -17.27
CA SER A 430 -26.97 -1.80 -17.67
C SER A 430 -27.93 -2.22 -16.54
N ASP A 431 -27.42 -2.62 -15.36
CA ASP A 431 -28.27 -3.03 -14.23
C ASP A 431 -28.71 -1.82 -13.40
N LEU A 432 -30.03 -1.65 -13.22
CA LEU A 432 -30.61 -0.69 -12.28
C LEU A 432 -30.68 -1.31 -10.88
N PHE A 433 -29.73 -0.96 -10.00
CA PHE A 433 -29.67 -1.46 -8.63
C PHE A 433 -30.21 -0.41 -7.64
N ASP A 434 -31.54 -0.26 -7.62
CA ASP A 434 -32.27 0.68 -6.77
C ASP A 434 -32.33 0.21 -5.29
N ASP A 435 -31.17 0.25 -4.62
CA ASP A 435 -31.01 -0.04 -3.20
C ASP A 435 -30.52 1.22 -2.46
N GLU A 436 -31.28 1.65 -1.45
CA GLU A 436 -31.02 2.89 -0.72
C GLU A 436 -29.62 2.88 -0.05
N LYS A 437 -29.17 1.74 0.48
CA LYS A 437 -27.85 1.62 1.12
C LYS A 437 -26.75 1.75 0.08
N PHE A 438 -26.93 1.15 -1.09
CA PHE A 438 -26.00 1.23 -2.20
C PHE A 438 -25.83 2.67 -2.70
N ILE A 439 -26.93 3.38 -2.95
CA ILE A 439 -26.90 4.77 -3.41
C ILE A 439 -26.27 5.69 -2.34
N LYS A 440 -26.60 5.48 -1.06
CA LYS A 440 -25.98 6.22 0.06
C LYS A 440 -24.48 5.94 0.16
N ALA A 441 -24.03 4.73 -0.17
CA ALA A 441 -22.60 4.41 -0.19
C ALA A 441 -21.88 5.11 -1.35
N ILE A 442 -22.47 5.14 -2.56
CA ILE A 442 -21.96 5.93 -3.69
C ILE A 442 -21.83 7.40 -3.26
N TRP A 443 -22.91 7.98 -2.73
CA TRP A 443 -22.92 9.36 -2.24
C TRP A 443 -21.80 9.64 -1.24
N TRP A 444 -21.63 8.76 -0.25
CA TRP A 444 -20.59 8.91 0.78
C TRP A 444 -19.20 8.88 0.17
N LEU A 445 -18.93 7.93 -0.73
CA LEU A 445 -17.63 7.82 -1.42
C LEU A 445 -17.35 9.07 -2.26
N THR A 446 -18.32 9.50 -3.06
CA THR A 446 -18.19 10.71 -3.90
C THR A 446 -17.87 11.95 -3.06
N ARG A 447 -18.57 12.14 -1.94
CA ARG A 447 -18.30 13.25 -1.01
C ARG A 447 -16.89 13.20 -0.45
N HIS A 448 -16.40 12.02 -0.07
CA HIS A 448 -15.07 11.85 0.51
C HIS A 448 -13.93 12.06 -0.50
N LEU A 449 -14.22 12.00 -1.80
CA LEU A 449 -13.31 12.45 -2.86
C LEU A 449 -13.25 13.99 -2.99
N GLY A 450 -13.98 14.74 -2.17
CA GLY A 450 -14.04 16.20 -2.22
C GLY A 450 -14.96 16.76 -3.30
N LEU A 451 -15.78 15.90 -3.91
CA LEU A 451 -16.73 16.31 -4.94
C LEU A 451 -18.01 16.85 -4.30
N LYS A 452 -18.60 17.86 -4.95
CA LYS A 452 -19.88 18.44 -4.55
C LYS A 452 -21.01 17.48 -4.91
N VAL A 453 -21.79 17.08 -3.91
CA VAL A 453 -22.93 16.16 -4.04
C VAL A 453 -24.17 16.78 -3.41
N PRO A 454 -25.39 16.45 -3.88
CA PRO A 454 -26.62 16.93 -3.25
C PRO A 454 -26.68 16.51 -1.78
N THR A 455 -27.45 17.20 -0.95
CA THR A 455 -27.68 16.70 0.42
C THR A 455 -28.31 15.30 0.40
N GLN A 456 -27.95 14.48 1.39
CA GLN A 456 -28.25 13.05 1.37
C GLN A 456 -29.76 12.75 1.26
N VAL A 457 -30.62 13.63 1.79
CA VAL A 457 -32.08 13.49 1.73
C VAL A 457 -32.65 13.76 0.33
N LEU A 458 -31.92 14.49 -0.52
CA LEU A 458 -32.38 14.87 -1.87
C LEU A 458 -31.84 13.95 -2.98
N ILE A 459 -31.06 12.91 -2.66
CA ILE A 459 -30.44 12.06 -3.70
C ILE A 459 -31.50 11.44 -4.62
N LYS A 460 -32.58 10.88 -4.05
CA LYS A 460 -33.66 10.26 -4.82
C LYS A 460 -34.44 11.30 -5.65
N GLU A 461 -34.75 12.44 -5.05
CA GLU A 461 -35.46 13.53 -5.74
C GLU A 461 -34.64 14.03 -6.95
N TRP A 462 -33.34 14.25 -6.77
CA TRP A 462 -32.46 14.68 -7.86
C TRP A 462 -32.23 13.60 -8.92
N TYR A 463 -32.26 12.32 -8.54
CA TYR A 463 -32.25 11.24 -9.52
C TYR A 463 -33.49 11.33 -10.43
N ASP A 464 -34.69 11.41 -9.83
CA ASP A 464 -35.96 11.55 -10.56
C ASP A 464 -36.00 12.80 -11.46
N ILE A 465 -35.55 13.95 -10.93
CA ILE A 465 -35.47 15.22 -11.69
C ILE A 465 -34.57 15.04 -12.91
N ARG A 466 -33.40 14.43 -12.74
CA ARG A 466 -32.45 14.25 -13.85
C ARG A 466 -32.94 13.24 -14.88
N GLU A 467 -33.62 12.18 -14.48
CA GLU A 467 -34.26 11.26 -15.44
C GLU A 467 -35.35 11.98 -16.26
N CYS A 468 -36.12 12.87 -15.63
CA CYS A 468 -37.07 13.73 -16.35
C CYS A 468 -36.34 14.65 -17.35
N TRP A 469 -35.24 15.29 -16.95
CA TRP A 469 -34.46 16.17 -17.85
C TRP A 469 -33.83 15.41 -19.03
N LYS A 470 -33.29 14.21 -18.78
CA LYS A 470 -32.77 13.32 -19.83
C LYS A 470 -33.81 12.94 -20.86
N SER A 471 -35.05 12.71 -20.44
CA SER A 471 -36.15 12.39 -21.36
C SER A 471 -36.43 13.52 -22.36
N LEU A 472 -36.03 14.75 -22.04
CA LEU A 472 -36.10 15.95 -22.91
C LEU A 472 -34.80 16.19 -23.72
N GLY A 473 -33.82 15.30 -23.62
CA GLY A 473 -32.49 15.47 -24.23
C GLY A 473 -31.57 16.42 -23.47
N VAL A 474 -31.94 16.87 -22.27
CA VAL A 474 -31.16 17.83 -21.48
C VAL A 474 -30.34 17.10 -20.43
N ASN A 475 -29.04 16.98 -20.67
CA ASN A 475 -28.08 16.29 -19.79
C ASN A 475 -27.23 17.30 -19.02
N VAL A 476 -27.65 17.63 -17.80
CA VAL A 476 -26.91 18.55 -16.92
C VAL A 476 -26.44 17.85 -15.65
N GLY A 477 -25.26 18.26 -15.19
CA GLY A 477 -24.57 17.70 -14.04
C GLY A 477 -23.84 16.41 -14.34
N ASN A 478 -23.01 15.99 -13.40
CA ASN A 478 -22.12 14.86 -13.59
C ASN A 478 -22.78 13.61 -13.00
N GLU A 479 -22.90 12.57 -13.81
CA GLU A 479 -23.33 11.28 -13.30
C GLU A 479 -22.25 10.63 -12.46
N GLN A 480 -22.67 10.06 -11.35
CA GLN A 480 -21.78 9.34 -10.47
C GLN A 480 -22.33 7.95 -10.22
N THR A 481 -22.09 7.08 -11.19
CA THR A 481 -22.32 5.64 -11.05
C THR A 481 -21.18 5.00 -10.24
N PHE A 482 -21.36 3.73 -9.87
CA PHE A 482 -20.30 2.95 -9.24
C PHE A 482 -19.08 2.80 -10.16
N GLU A 483 -19.29 2.65 -11.47
CA GLU A 483 -18.19 2.58 -12.44
C GLU A 483 -17.40 3.89 -12.49
N ASN A 484 -18.08 5.05 -12.54
CA ASN A 484 -17.40 6.35 -12.54
C ASN A 484 -16.58 6.57 -11.26
N LEU A 485 -17.04 6.05 -10.11
CA LEU A 485 -16.29 6.10 -8.86
C LEU A 485 -15.00 5.28 -8.98
N VAL A 486 -15.10 4.06 -9.50
CA VAL A 486 -13.95 3.18 -9.69
C VAL A 486 -12.95 3.76 -10.69
N ASP A 487 -13.40 4.35 -11.79
CA ASP A 487 -12.53 5.03 -12.75
C ASP A 487 -11.80 6.23 -12.14
N ARG A 488 -12.50 7.02 -11.32
CA ARG A 488 -11.88 8.15 -10.64
C ARG A 488 -10.86 7.67 -9.61
N VAL A 489 -11.13 6.60 -8.87
CA VAL A 489 -10.17 6.02 -7.91
C VAL A 489 -8.94 5.46 -8.63
N LYS A 490 -9.13 4.78 -9.77
CA LYS A 490 -8.06 4.27 -10.62
C LYS A 490 -7.10 5.39 -11.05
N ASN A 491 -7.63 6.56 -11.41
CA ASN A 491 -6.83 7.69 -11.90
C ASN A 491 -5.90 8.30 -10.84
N PHE A 492 -6.09 8.03 -9.55
CA PHE A 492 -5.10 8.44 -8.55
C PHE A 492 -3.84 7.56 -8.58
N GLU A 493 -3.90 6.36 -9.16
CA GLU A 493 -2.80 5.39 -9.31
C GLU A 493 -2.20 4.83 -8.00
N ASN A 494 -2.23 5.58 -6.90
CA ASN A 494 -1.69 5.18 -5.62
C ASN A 494 -2.37 5.94 -4.45
N LEU A 495 -2.15 5.41 -3.26
CA LEU A 495 -2.70 5.89 -2.00
C LEU A 495 -2.15 7.27 -1.60
N ALA A 496 -0.97 7.67 -2.07
CA ALA A 496 -0.40 8.99 -1.78
C ALA A 496 -1.12 10.10 -2.55
N ASN A 497 -1.34 9.91 -3.86
CA ASN A 497 -2.10 10.83 -4.70
C ASN A 497 -3.54 10.97 -4.22
N LEU A 498 -4.21 9.84 -3.87
CA LEU A 498 -5.55 9.86 -3.29
C LEU A 498 -5.62 10.76 -2.03
N LYS A 499 -4.59 10.78 -1.18
CA LYS A 499 -4.55 11.63 0.02
C LYS A 499 -4.29 13.10 -0.29
N MET A 500 -3.43 13.37 -1.27
CA MET A 500 -2.99 14.72 -1.62
C MET A 500 -4.10 15.49 -2.34
N GLU A 501 -4.81 14.81 -3.24
CA GLU A 501 -5.81 15.42 -4.13
C GLU A 501 -7.23 15.42 -3.54
N THR A 502 -7.45 14.76 -2.40
CA THR A 502 -8.77 14.70 -1.75
C THR A 502 -8.72 15.18 -0.30
N PRO A 503 -9.87 15.41 0.36
CA PRO A 503 -9.93 15.71 1.79
C PRO A 503 -9.43 14.58 2.72
N LEU A 504 -9.01 13.42 2.20
CA LEU A 504 -8.57 12.24 2.95
C LEU A 504 -7.11 12.32 3.43
N LYS A 505 -6.64 13.49 3.87
CA LYS A 505 -5.22 13.76 4.20
C LYS A 505 -4.59 12.83 5.26
N VAL A 506 -5.39 12.16 6.08
CA VAL A 506 -4.92 11.26 7.15
C VAL A 506 -4.93 9.81 6.66
N ASN A 507 -3.82 9.08 6.89
CA ASN A 507 -3.64 7.70 6.41
C ASN A 507 -4.82 6.77 6.69
N ASN A 508 -5.35 6.77 7.90
CA ASN A 508 -6.46 5.88 8.28
C ASN A 508 -7.73 6.17 7.47
N LYS A 509 -8.02 7.44 7.16
CA LYS A 509 -9.23 7.82 6.41
C LYS A 509 -9.18 7.35 4.95
N ALA A 510 -8.02 7.41 4.31
CA ALA A 510 -7.86 6.94 2.94
C ALA A 510 -8.00 5.41 2.83
N LEU A 511 -7.47 4.68 3.82
CA LEU A 511 -7.65 3.22 3.90
C LEU A 511 -9.10 2.84 4.22
N GLU A 512 -9.77 3.56 5.13
CA GLU A 512 -11.20 3.39 5.41
C GLU A 512 -12.06 3.64 4.17
N PHE A 513 -11.73 4.68 3.39
CA PHE A 513 -12.40 4.96 2.12
C PHE A 513 -12.28 3.79 1.13
N LEU A 514 -11.07 3.28 0.90
CA LEU A 514 -10.85 2.12 0.02
C LEU A 514 -11.55 0.87 0.54
N LYS A 515 -11.51 0.63 1.86
CA LYS A 515 -12.23 -0.47 2.50
C LYS A 515 -13.73 -0.37 2.21
N TYR A 516 -14.30 0.81 2.32
CA TYR A 516 -15.72 1.04 2.05
C TYR A 516 -16.06 0.86 0.56
N LEU A 517 -15.19 1.29 -0.35
CA LEU A 517 -15.30 1.03 -1.78
C LEU A 517 -15.30 -0.48 -2.10
N TYR A 518 -14.37 -1.24 -1.51
CA TYR A 518 -14.30 -2.69 -1.70
C TYR A 518 -15.52 -3.41 -1.11
N LYS A 519 -16.01 -2.94 0.06
CA LYS A 519 -17.26 -3.43 0.65
C LYS A 519 -18.47 -3.12 -0.22
N LEU A 520 -18.49 -2.00 -0.93
CA LEU A 520 -19.57 -1.70 -1.88
C LEU A 520 -19.57 -2.68 -3.06
N GLY A 521 -18.39 -3.02 -3.59
CA GLY A 521 -18.23 -4.05 -4.62
C GLY A 521 -18.66 -5.44 -4.15
N GLU A 522 -18.28 -5.80 -2.91
CA GLU A 522 -18.73 -7.03 -2.27
C GLU A 522 -20.26 -7.05 -2.07
N TYR A 523 -20.85 -5.95 -1.58
CA TYR A 523 -22.29 -5.82 -1.34
C TYR A 523 -23.09 -6.01 -2.63
N TYR A 524 -22.71 -5.32 -3.71
CA TYR A 524 -23.35 -5.49 -5.02
C TYR A 524 -23.26 -6.96 -5.50
N ARG A 525 -22.06 -7.55 -5.44
CA ARG A 525 -21.82 -8.93 -5.85
C ARG A 525 -22.63 -9.94 -5.03
N SER A 526 -22.75 -9.76 -3.71
CA SER A 526 -23.52 -10.66 -2.85
C SER A 526 -25.01 -10.65 -3.18
N LYS A 527 -25.54 -9.51 -3.63
CA LYS A 527 -26.96 -9.34 -4.02
C LYS A 527 -27.25 -9.79 -5.44
N ARG A 528 -26.37 -9.48 -6.40
CA ARG A 528 -26.57 -9.77 -7.83
C ARG A 528 -25.91 -11.05 -8.33
N ARG A 529 -25.01 -11.65 -7.54
CA ARG A 529 -24.17 -12.81 -7.92
C ARG A 529 -23.38 -12.58 -9.21
N GLN A 530 -23.03 -11.33 -9.49
CA GLN A 530 -22.27 -10.91 -10.67
C GLN A 530 -21.11 -10.03 -10.24
N THR A 531 -20.00 -10.10 -10.96
CA THR A 531 -18.81 -9.28 -10.74
C THR A 531 -18.64 -8.34 -11.94
N PRO A 532 -18.99 -7.05 -11.82
CA PRO A 532 -18.82 -6.09 -12.90
C PRO A 532 -17.37 -6.00 -13.39
N GLU A 533 -17.17 -5.88 -14.70
CA GLU A 533 -15.83 -5.88 -15.31
C GLU A 533 -14.98 -4.69 -14.83
N PHE A 534 -15.59 -3.54 -14.60
CA PHE A 534 -14.89 -2.37 -14.09
C PHE A 534 -14.24 -2.60 -12.70
N LEU A 535 -14.71 -3.57 -11.90
CA LEU A 535 -14.07 -3.93 -10.64
C LEU A 535 -12.72 -4.63 -10.83
N LYS A 536 -12.34 -5.03 -12.05
CA LYS A 536 -11.00 -5.56 -12.36
C LYS A 536 -9.99 -4.47 -12.70
N LYS A 537 -10.39 -3.19 -12.66
CA LYS A 537 -9.49 -2.04 -12.86
C LYS A 537 -8.49 -1.92 -11.70
N ALA A 538 -7.40 -1.17 -11.94
CA ALA A 538 -6.32 -0.97 -10.98
C ALA A 538 -6.73 -0.02 -9.83
N ILE A 539 -7.50 -0.53 -8.87
CA ILE A 539 -7.94 0.20 -7.67
C ILE A 539 -7.52 -0.47 -6.36
N TYR A 540 -6.87 -1.63 -6.43
CA TYR A 540 -6.51 -2.44 -5.27
C TYR A 540 -5.13 -2.06 -4.77
N CYS A 541 -5.07 -1.58 -3.54
CA CYS A 541 -3.85 -1.05 -2.96
C CYS A 541 -2.93 -2.18 -2.48
N ASN A 542 -1.70 -2.22 -3.00
CA ASN A 542 -0.66 -3.12 -2.52
C ASN A 542 -0.01 -2.62 -1.22
N GLN A 543 0.93 -3.37 -0.65
CA GLN A 543 1.57 -3.00 0.63
C GLN A 543 2.45 -1.75 0.54
N ASN A 544 2.82 -1.31 -0.66
CA ASN A 544 3.57 -0.07 -0.90
C ASN A 544 2.64 1.13 -1.17
N GLY A 545 1.33 0.94 -1.21
CA GLY A 545 0.37 2.00 -1.48
C GLY A 545 0.00 2.16 -2.96
N ASN A 546 0.55 1.38 -3.89
CA ASN A 546 0.26 1.51 -5.31
C ASN A 546 -1.01 0.73 -5.68
N PHE A 547 -1.85 1.29 -6.55
CA PHE A 547 -3.05 0.63 -7.03
C PHE A 547 -2.70 -0.32 -8.18
N LYS A 548 -3.23 -1.53 -8.11
CA LYS A 548 -2.94 -2.65 -9.01
C LYS A 548 -4.23 -3.35 -9.41
N MET A 549 -4.19 -4.04 -10.54
CA MET A 549 -5.27 -4.93 -10.96
C MET A 549 -5.31 -6.18 -10.08
N PRO A 550 -6.46 -6.86 -9.95
CA PRO A 550 -6.56 -8.10 -9.18
C PRO A 550 -5.57 -9.18 -9.58
N ASN A 551 -5.34 -9.39 -10.87
CA ASN A 551 -4.42 -10.41 -11.38
C ASN A 551 -2.93 -10.10 -11.12
N GLU A 552 -2.59 -8.88 -10.71
CA GLU A 552 -1.23 -8.49 -10.31
C GLU A 552 -0.98 -8.73 -8.81
N LEU A 553 -2.03 -9.00 -8.03
CA LEU A 553 -1.98 -9.09 -6.58
C LEU A 553 -2.36 -10.47 -6.04
N PHE A 554 -1.76 -10.79 -4.90
CA PHE A 554 -2.17 -11.88 -4.05
C PHE A 554 -2.70 -11.35 -2.72
N ILE A 555 -3.64 -12.09 -2.14
CA ILE A 555 -4.14 -11.84 -0.79
C ILE A 555 -3.08 -12.33 0.19
N ASP A 556 -2.55 -11.42 1.04
CA ASP A 556 -1.56 -11.78 2.05
C ASP A 556 -2.21 -12.63 3.16
N ASN A 557 -1.76 -13.88 3.28
CA ASN A 557 -2.21 -14.80 4.32
C ASN A 557 -1.03 -15.18 5.21
N GLY A 558 -0.40 -14.16 5.79
CA GLY A 558 0.64 -14.30 6.80
C GLY A 558 2.03 -14.49 6.21
N VAL A 559 2.36 -13.81 5.10
CA VAL A 559 3.72 -13.82 4.55
C VAL A 559 4.66 -13.06 5.52
N PRO A 560 5.74 -13.70 6.02
CA PRO A 560 6.68 -13.07 6.95
C PRO A 560 7.31 -11.78 6.40
N ASP A 561 7.43 -10.75 7.25
CA ASP A 561 8.03 -9.47 6.84
C ASP A 561 9.53 -9.60 6.53
N SER A 562 10.22 -10.58 7.11
CA SER A 562 11.60 -10.94 6.75
C SER A 562 11.72 -11.36 5.29
N LEU A 563 10.80 -12.21 4.80
CA LEU A 563 10.78 -12.63 3.39
C LEU A 563 10.46 -11.47 2.45
N LYS A 564 9.58 -10.55 2.86
CA LYS A 564 9.29 -9.34 2.08
C LYS A 564 10.52 -8.45 1.94
N LYS A 565 11.31 -8.30 3.01
CA LYS A 565 12.58 -7.55 2.95
C LYS A 565 13.57 -8.22 2.00
N ILE A 566 13.78 -9.53 2.14
CA ILE A 566 14.66 -10.33 1.26
C ILE A 566 14.24 -10.21 -0.20
N SER A 567 12.94 -10.33 -0.48
CA SER A 567 12.38 -10.25 -1.83
C SER A 567 12.70 -8.92 -2.55
N LYS A 568 12.79 -7.82 -1.79
CA LYS A 568 13.17 -6.50 -2.32
C LYS A 568 14.60 -6.47 -2.84
N ASP A 569 15.49 -7.24 -2.22
CA ASP A 569 16.91 -7.34 -2.62
C ASP A 569 17.10 -8.33 -3.77
N LEU A 570 16.18 -9.29 -3.93
CA LEU A 570 16.08 -10.18 -5.09
C LEU A 570 15.46 -9.53 -6.35
N PHE A 571 15.12 -8.23 -6.26
CA PHE A 571 14.36 -7.49 -7.28
C PHE A 571 13.04 -8.18 -7.64
N GLU A 572 12.37 -8.75 -6.65
CA GLU A 572 11.04 -9.35 -6.76
C GLU A 572 10.24 -8.98 -5.51
N PRO A 573 9.99 -7.67 -5.27
CA PRO A 573 9.42 -7.20 -4.01
C PRO A 573 8.01 -7.74 -3.81
N LEU A 574 7.86 -8.72 -2.90
CA LEU A 574 6.57 -9.31 -2.56
C LEU A 574 5.57 -8.25 -2.09
N SER A 575 6.03 -7.19 -1.42
CA SER A 575 5.16 -6.07 -1.01
C SER A 575 4.49 -5.35 -2.18
N GLU A 576 5.03 -5.43 -3.40
CA GLU A 576 4.37 -4.89 -4.59
C GLU A 576 3.29 -5.80 -5.16
N ARG A 577 3.40 -7.10 -4.88
CA ARG A 577 2.49 -8.17 -5.35
C ARG A 577 1.48 -8.60 -4.30
N LEU A 578 1.58 -8.10 -3.08
CA LEU A 578 0.66 -8.42 -1.99
C LEU A 578 -0.33 -7.28 -1.77
N LEU A 579 -1.59 -7.63 -1.56
CA LEU A 579 -2.63 -6.71 -1.12
C LEU A 579 -2.25 -6.11 0.25
N HIS A 580 -2.64 -4.85 0.47
CA HIS A 580 -2.40 -4.18 1.73
C HIS A 580 -3.02 -4.93 2.92
N LYS A 581 -2.25 -5.09 4.01
CA LYS A 581 -2.60 -5.93 5.18
C LYS A 581 -3.97 -5.59 5.79
N GLU A 582 -4.33 -4.31 5.80
CA GLU A 582 -5.63 -3.81 6.29
C GLU A 582 -6.86 -4.46 5.62
N PHE A 583 -6.71 -4.90 4.37
CA PHE A 583 -7.78 -5.52 3.60
C PHE A 583 -7.69 -7.05 3.58
N SER A 584 -6.48 -7.61 3.67
CA SER A 584 -6.26 -9.06 3.58
C SER A 584 -6.75 -9.86 4.80
N ASN A 585 -6.88 -9.19 5.95
CA ASN A 585 -7.27 -9.84 7.21
C ASN A 585 -8.79 -9.96 7.44
N GLU A 586 -9.63 -9.39 6.56
CA GLU A 586 -11.09 -9.42 6.72
C GLU A 586 -11.72 -10.52 5.85
N ASP A 587 -12.31 -11.54 6.48
CA ASP A 587 -12.83 -12.74 5.80
C ASP A 587 -13.84 -12.43 4.69
N VAL A 588 -14.73 -11.46 4.92
CA VAL A 588 -15.76 -11.05 3.94
C VAL A 588 -15.10 -10.48 2.68
N LEU A 589 -14.08 -9.63 2.84
CA LEU A 589 -13.35 -9.05 1.71
C LEU A 589 -12.45 -10.08 1.03
N LYS A 590 -11.88 -11.04 1.77
CA LYS A 590 -11.09 -12.13 1.19
C LYS A 590 -11.88 -12.93 0.15
N GLN A 591 -13.13 -13.29 0.45
CA GLN A 591 -14.01 -13.96 -0.51
C GLN A 591 -14.30 -13.08 -1.75
N HIS A 592 -14.47 -11.77 -1.54
CA HIS A 592 -14.66 -10.83 -2.63
C HIS A 592 -13.43 -10.77 -3.56
N PHE A 593 -12.23 -10.61 -3.00
CA PHE A 593 -10.98 -10.56 -3.76
C PHE A 593 -10.70 -11.87 -4.51
N GLN A 594 -11.00 -13.02 -3.91
CA GLN A 594 -10.90 -14.33 -4.60
C GLN A 594 -11.85 -14.39 -5.80
N SER A 595 -13.08 -13.86 -5.68
CA SER A 595 -14.02 -13.81 -6.81
C SER A 595 -13.60 -12.89 -7.95
N LEU A 596 -12.66 -11.97 -7.68
CA LEU A 596 -12.02 -11.10 -8.68
C LEU A 596 -10.78 -11.74 -9.32
N GLY A 597 -10.39 -12.95 -8.88
CA GLY A 597 -9.24 -13.70 -9.39
C GLY A 597 -7.95 -13.54 -8.59
N MET A 598 -7.96 -12.91 -7.41
CA MET A 598 -6.78 -12.84 -6.55
C MET A 598 -6.56 -14.18 -5.84
N GLU A 599 -5.37 -14.75 -6.01
CA GLU A 599 -4.97 -15.96 -5.29
C GLU A 599 -4.46 -15.62 -3.88
N VAL A 600 -4.50 -16.61 -2.98
CA VAL A 600 -4.01 -16.45 -1.62
C VAL A 600 -2.52 -16.79 -1.57
N MET A 601 -1.69 -15.84 -1.14
CA MET A 601 -0.27 -16.08 -0.91
C MET A 601 -0.03 -16.35 0.57
N ASN A 602 0.39 -17.57 0.88
CA ASN A 602 0.92 -17.94 2.19
C ASN A 602 2.44 -18.01 2.14
N GLU A 603 3.06 -18.33 3.28
CA GLU A 603 4.52 -18.47 3.36
C GLU A 603 5.09 -19.47 2.33
N LYS A 604 4.46 -20.63 2.16
CA LYS A 604 4.91 -21.66 1.20
C LYS A 604 4.87 -21.14 -0.25
N GLY A 605 3.81 -20.43 -0.63
CA GLY A 605 3.68 -19.80 -1.95
C GLY A 605 4.77 -18.75 -2.18
N ALA A 606 5.04 -17.91 -1.18
CA ALA A 606 6.08 -16.89 -1.26
C ALA A 606 7.48 -17.53 -1.41
N LEU A 607 7.75 -18.60 -0.66
CA LEU A 607 9.00 -19.36 -0.80
C LEU A 607 9.16 -19.98 -2.18
N ASN A 608 8.12 -20.62 -2.70
CA ASN A 608 8.13 -21.19 -4.06
C ASN A 608 8.42 -20.11 -5.12
N LEU A 609 7.79 -18.94 -4.99
CA LEU A 609 7.98 -17.83 -5.93
C LEU A 609 9.42 -17.31 -5.90
N LEU A 610 9.97 -17.05 -4.71
CA LEU A 610 11.33 -16.55 -4.56
C LEU A 610 12.37 -17.58 -5.00
N TYR A 611 12.21 -18.83 -4.58
CA TYR A 611 13.07 -19.95 -4.97
C TYR A 611 13.12 -20.11 -6.50
N ASN A 612 11.95 -20.20 -7.14
CA ASN A 612 11.87 -20.32 -8.60
C ASN A 612 12.43 -19.09 -9.31
N THR A 613 12.28 -17.89 -8.73
CA THR A 613 12.86 -16.66 -9.26
C THR A 613 14.37 -16.71 -9.25
N ILE A 614 14.98 -17.07 -8.11
CA ILE A 614 16.43 -17.22 -7.98
C ILE A 614 16.93 -18.29 -8.94
N HIS A 615 16.32 -19.48 -8.93
CA HIS A 615 16.71 -20.60 -9.78
C HIS A 615 16.64 -20.25 -11.28
N ARG A 616 15.53 -19.64 -11.73
CA ARG A 616 15.36 -19.19 -13.12
C ARG A 616 16.36 -18.11 -13.50
N LYS A 617 16.50 -17.05 -12.68
CA LYS A 617 17.44 -15.95 -12.94
C LYS A 617 18.88 -16.47 -12.97
N TRP A 618 19.23 -17.40 -12.09
CA TRP A 618 20.54 -18.06 -12.09
C TRP A 618 20.80 -18.84 -13.40
N LYS A 619 19.84 -19.68 -13.82
CA LYS A 619 19.93 -20.42 -15.10
C LYS A 619 20.02 -19.49 -16.32
N GLN A 620 19.43 -18.30 -16.26
CA GLN A 620 19.51 -17.27 -17.31
C GLN A 620 20.82 -16.46 -17.25
N ALA A 621 21.29 -16.08 -16.06
CA ALA A 621 22.50 -15.29 -15.85
C ALA A 621 23.78 -16.01 -16.30
N LEU A 622 23.79 -17.35 -16.25
CA LEU A 622 24.80 -18.21 -16.86
C LEU A 622 24.99 -17.95 -18.38
N LYS A 623 24.06 -17.25 -19.04
CA LYS A 623 24.12 -16.90 -20.47
C LYS A 623 24.44 -15.43 -20.77
N SER A 624 24.26 -14.47 -19.84
CA SER A 624 24.32 -13.03 -20.18
C SER A 624 25.19 -12.13 -19.28
N ARG A 625 25.73 -12.59 -18.14
CA ARG A 625 26.56 -11.77 -17.20
C ARG A 625 25.92 -10.46 -16.65
N GLU A 626 24.64 -10.20 -16.87
CA GLU A 626 24.01 -8.90 -16.55
C GLU A 626 23.42 -8.74 -15.13
N ILE A 627 23.23 -9.82 -14.35
CA ILE A 627 22.40 -9.78 -13.12
C ILE A 627 23.23 -9.66 -11.82
N ASP A 628 24.54 -9.41 -11.90
CA ASP A 628 25.45 -9.56 -10.77
C ASP A 628 25.66 -8.29 -9.91
N THR A 629 24.55 -7.67 -9.47
CA THR A 629 24.66 -6.54 -8.52
C THR A 629 24.89 -7.02 -7.09
N GLU A 630 25.64 -6.26 -6.31
CA GLU A 630 25.89 -6.49 -4.86
C GLU A 630 24.63 -6.76 -4.04
N ARG A 631 23.55 -6.05 -4.40
CA ARG A 631 22.27 -6.15 -3.72
C ARG A 631 21.60 -7.52 -3.96
N TYR A 632 21.64 -8.02 -5.19
CA TYR A 632 21.09 -9.34 -5.53
C TYR A 632 21.84 -10.47 -4.84
N LYS A 633 23.18 -10.42 -4.85
CA LYS A 633 24.06 -11.40 -4.18
C LYS A 633 23.70 -11.52 -2.70
N ARG A 634 23.56 -10.38 -2.02
CA ARG A 634 23.12 -10.34 -0.62
C ARG A 634 21.72 -10.91 -0.44
N GLY A 635 20.77 -10.57 -1.32
CA GLY A 635 19.41 -11.10 -1.29
C GLY A 635 19.36 -12.62 -1.40
N VAL A 636 20.18 -13.23 -2.27
CA VAL A 636 20.28 -14.69 -2.42
C VAL A 636 20.82 -15.33 -1.14
N MET A 637 21.93 -14.80 -0.62
CA MET A 637 22.53 -15.28 0.63
C MET A 637 21.55 -15.19 1.82
N GLU A 638 20.85 -14.07 1.97
CA GLU A 638 19.86 -13.91 3.05
C GLU A 638 18.65 -14.84 2.88
N PHE A 639 18.23 -15.12 1.64
CA PHE A 639 17.19 -16.10 1.36
C PHE A 639 17.61 -17.53 1.76
N GLU A 640 18.81 -17.94 1.38
CA GLU A 640 19.38 -19.25 1.73
C GLU A 640 19.56 -19.40 3.25
N LYS A 641 20.08 -18.35 3.91
CA LYS A 641 20.17 -18.27 5.36
C LYS A 641 18.79 -18.37 6.01
N TRP A 642 17.79 -17.67 5.50
CA TRP A 642 16.43 -17.74 6.01
C TRP A 642 15.86 -19.17 5.90
N LEU A 643 16.07 -19.85 4.76
CA LEU A 643 15.68 -21.25 4.56
C LEU A 643 16.36 -22.17 5.59
N LEU A 644 17.67 -22.02 5.76
CA LEU A 644 18.46 -22.80 6.71
C LEU A 644 18.08 -22.55 8.17
N GLN A 645 17.54 -21.39 8.52
CA GLN A 645 17.06 -21.11 9.89
C GLN A 645 15.65 -21.64 10.13
N ASN A 646 14.75 -21.50 9.16
CA ASN A 646 13.31 -21.68 9.39
C ASN A 646 12.75 -23.00 8.85
N LYS A 647 13.52 -23.78 8.09
CA LYS A 647 13.05 -25.04 7.48
C LYS A 647 13.96 -26.21 7.79
N ASP A 648 13.34 -27.38 7.99
CA ASP A 648 14.07 -28.62 8.22
C ASP A 648 14.72 -29.16 6.95
N VAL A 649 15.85 -29.85 7.13
CA VAL A 649 16.69 -30.32 6.02
C VAL A 649 15.97 -31.30 5.10
N GLU A 650 15.12 -32.17 5.64
CA GLU A 650 14.35 -33.12 4.84
C GLU A 650 13.35 -32.41 3.90
N LEU A 651 12.73 -31.33 4.38
CA LEU A 651 11.84 -30.48 3.60
C LEU A 651 12.61 -29.68 2.55
N LEU A 652 13.78 -29.14 2.91
CA LEU A 652 14.70 -28.49 1.98
C LEU A 652 15.12 -29.46 0.86
N GLY A 653 15.48 -30.69 1.19
CA GLY A 653 15.90 -31.68 0.19
C GLY A 653 14.82 -32.11 -0.82
N LYS A 654 13.53 -31.98 -0.46
CA LYS A 654 12.40 -32.37 -1.32
C LYS A 654 11.75 -31.20 -2.05
N GLU A 655 11.52 -30.07 -1.36
CA GLU A 655 10.79 -28.93 -1.91
C GLU A 655 11.71 -27.80 -2.40
N TYR A 656 12.86 -27.60 -1.74
CA TYR A 656 13.77 -26.48 -1.99
C TYR A 656 15.24 -26.94 -2.04
N PRO A 657 15.62 -27.80 -2.99
CA PRO A 657 16.94 -28.41 -3.02
C PRO A 657 18.04 -27.34 -3.09
N LEU A 658 18.73 -27.11 -1.97
CA LEU A 658 19.70 -26.02 -1.86
C LEU A 658 20.84 -26.13 -2.89
N HIS A 659 21.21 -27.34 -3.32
CA HIS A 659 22.22 -27.54 -4.36
C HIS A 659 21.87 -26.96 -5.74
N ASP A 660 20.59 -26.65 -5.98
CA ASP A 660 20.12 -26.00 -7.21
C ASP A 660 20.21 -24.46 -7.15
N LEU A 661 20.60 -23.90 -5.99
CA LEU A 661 20.80 -22.48 -5.77
C LEU A 661 22.30 -22.12 -5.78
N PRO A 662 22.66 -20.91 -6.24
CA PRO A 662 24.03 -20.46 -6.22
C PRO A 662 24.43 -19.87 -4.86
N PHE A 663 25.54 -20.33 -4.30
CA PHE A 663 26.03 -19.83 -3.02
C PHE A 663 27.01 -18.67 -3.20
N LEU A 664 26.96 -17.70 -2.29
CA LEU A 664 27.83 -16.55 -2.28
C LEU A 664 29.18 -16.88 -1.64
N ARG A 665 30.26 -16.59 -2.37
CA ARG A 665 31.63 -16.81 -1.90
C ARG A 665 32.25 -15.54 -1.31
N GLU A 666 33.37 -15.68 -0.60
CA GLU A 666 34.08 -14.56 0.03
C GLU A 666 34.68 -13.58 -1.00
N ASN A 667 34.97 -14.04 -2.22
CA ASN A 667 35.31 -13.16 -3.36
C ASN A 667 34.11 -12.41 -3.95
N ASN A 668 32.94 -12.53 -3.33
CA ASN A 668 31.70 -11.86 -3.70
C ASN A 668 31.16 -12.28 -5.07
N VAL A 669 31.30 -13.56 -5.39
CA VAL A 669 30.79 -14.18 -6.62
C VAL A 669 29.86 -15.32 -6.26
N LEU A 670 28.65 -15.30 -6.84
CA LEU A 670 27.71 -16.42 -6.80
C LEU A 670 28.19 -17.54 -7.73
N GLU A 671 28.23 -18.78 -7.24
CA GLU A 671 28.58 -19.95 -8.06
C GLU A 671 27.74 -21.18 -7.69
N ASP A 672 27.55 -22.05 -8.68
CA ASP A 672 26.97 -23.37 -8.48
C ASP A 672 27.97 -24.29 -7.74
N LEU A 673 27.51 -24.96 -6.70
CA LEU A 673 28.29 -25.91 -5.91
C LEU A 673 28.71 -27.15 -6.72
N GLY A 674 27.90 -27.56 -7.71
CA GLY A 674 28.08 -28.82 -8.42
C GLY A 674 28.22 -30.01 -7.46
N LYS A 675 29.33 -30.77 -7.57
CA LYS A 675 29.69 -31.89 -6.66
C LYS A 675 30.78 -31.52 -5.64
N ARG A 676 31.04 -30.24 -5.39
CA ARG A 676 32.15 -29.77 -4.54
C ARG A 676 31.64 -29.18 -3.23
N TYR A 677 32.44 -29.33 -2.18
CA TYR A 677 32.20 -28.68 -0.90
C TYR A 677 32.92 -27.32 -0.86
N LEU A 678 32.23 -26.28 -0.40
CA LEU A 678 32.87 -25.00 -0.07
C LEU A 678 33.53 -25.07 1.30
N VAL A 679 34.56 -24.24 1.48
CA VAL A 679 35.18 -24.03 2.78
C VAL A 679 34.19 -23.23 3.65
N PRO A 680 33.80 -23.74 4.82
CA PRO A 680 32.85 -23.05 5.67
C PRO A 680 33.46 -21.77 6.26
N PRO A 681 32.62 -20.80 6.67
CA PRO A 681 33.08 -19.61 7.39
C PRO A 681 33.87 -19.98 8.65
N ASP A 682 34.82 -19.12 9.05
CA ASP A 682 35.75 -19.39 10.16
C ASP A 682 35.01 -19.75 11.48
N LEU A 683 33.85 -19.13 11.74
CA LEU A 683 33.03 -19.38 12.92
C LEU A 683 32.45 -20.80 12.98
N PHE A 684 32.29 -21.48 11.85
CA PHE A 684 31.80 -22.87 11.79
C PHE A 684 32.91 -23.90 12.06
N LEU A 685 34.17 -23.49 11.96
CA LEU A 685 35.33 -24.36 12.14
C LEU A 685 35.73 -24.47 13.62
N GLU A 686 36.38 -25.58 13.95
CA GLU A 686 37.08 -25.77 15.23
C GLU A 686 38.23 -24.76 15.40
N GLU A 687 38.52 -24.36 16.63
CA GLU A 687 39.48 -23.27 16.95
C GLU A 687 40.85 -23.51 16.31
N GLU A 688 41.34 -24.76 16.34
CA GLU A 688 42.62 -25.19 15.79
C GLU A 688 42.66 -25.10 14.24
N ALA A 689 41.52 -25.22 13.58
CA ALA A 689 41.41 -25.10 12.12
C ALA A 689 41.37 -23.64 11.66
N ARG A 690 40.86 -22.72 12.50
CA ARG A 690 40.70 -21.28 12.18
C ARG A 690 42.03 -20.60 11.88
N GLU A 691 43.10 -20.99 12.56
CA GLU A 691 44.45 -20.44 12.37
C GLU A 691 45.01 -20.71 10.95
N HIS A 692 44.44 -21.69 10.24
CA HIS A 692 44.94 -22.15 8.96
C HIS A 692 44.06 -21.73 7.76
N THR A 693 42.92 -21.08 7.97
CA THR A 693 41.99 -20.77 6.86
C THR A 693 42.57 -19.79 5.85
N GLY A 694 43.61 -19.03 6.23
CA GLY A 694 44.34 -18.11 5.36
C GLY A 694 44.99 -18.73 4.11
N ILE A 695 45.15 -20.06 4.04
CA ILE A 695 45.73 -20.73 2.85
C ILE A 695 44.71 -20.91 1.72
N TRP A 696 43.41 -20.90 2.02
CA TRP A 696 42.37 -21.04 0.99
C TRP A 696 42.12 -19.72 0.27
N PRO A 697 42.03 -19.74 -1.07
CA PRO A 697 41.64 -18.56 -1.81
C PRO A 697 40.16 -18.22 -1.56
N SER A 698 39.82 -16.94 -1.72
CA SER A 698 38.47 -16.42 -1.43
C SER A 698 37.38 -16.96 -2.35
N ASP A 699 37.74 -17.57 -3.48
CA ASP A 699 36.83 -18.19 -4.46
C ASP A 699 36.45 -19.64 -4.12
N VAL A 700 36.93 -20.20 -3.03
CA VAL A 700 36.46 -21.51 -2.52
C VAL A 700 35.90 -21.42 -1.11
N LYS A 701 35.92 -20.22 -0.52
CA LYS A 701 35.36 -19.91 0.78
C LYS A 701 33.94 -19.40 0.65
N LEU A 702 33.05 -19.93 1.49
CA LEU A 702 31.73 -19.38 1.65
C LEU A 702 31.82 -17.97 2.27
N SER A 703 30.94 -17.07 1.85
CA SER A 703 30.88 -15.71 2.41
C SER A 703 30.74 -15.75 3.95
N LYS A 704 31.42 -14.82 4.63
CA LYS A 704 31.29 -14.66 6.10
C LYS A 704 29.87 -14.33 6.52
N GLY A 705 29.07 -13.73 5.63
CA GLY A 705 27.68 -13.36 5.89
C GLY A 705 26.75 -14.53 6.26
N TYR A 706 27.07 -15.77 5.88
CA TYR A 706 26.30 -16.96 6.33
C TYR A 706 26.49 -17.29 7.82
N SER A 707 27.49 -16.69 8.47
CA SER A 707 27.77 -16.84 9.91
C SER A 707 27.53 -15.55 10.72
N GLU A 708 27.24 -14.43 10.05
CA GLU A 708 26.93 -13.16 10.69
C GLU A 708 25.41 -13.06 10.94
N ASP A 709 24.99 -12.42 12.04
CA ASP A 709 23.58 -12.18 12.37
C ASP A 709 22.69 -13.44 12.33
N VAL A 710 23.24 -14.57 12.78
CA VAL A 710 22.53 -15.86 12.87
C VAL A 710 22.14 -16.12 14.32
N THR A 711 20.90 -16.55 14.55
CA THR A 711 20.38 -16.91 15.88
C THR A 711 21.00 -18.19 16.45
N ASP A 712 21.22 -19.21 15.61
CA ASP A 712 21.81 -20.49 15.98
C ASP A 712 22.82 -20.94 14.90
N LEU A 713 24.10 -20.70 15.18
CA LEU A 713 25.20 -21.04 14.27
C LEU A 713 25.37 -22.55 14.09
N THR A 714 25.11 -23.33 15.14
CA THR A 714 25.24 -24.78 15.12
C THR A 714 24.17 -25.39 14.23
N LEU A 715 22.92 -24.91 14.35
CA LEU A 715 21.82 -25.34 13.50
C LEU A 715 22.10 -25.07 12.01
N ILE A 716 22.53 -23.86 11.64
CA ILE A 716 22.85 -23.55 10.24
C ILE A 716 23.98 -24.45 9.74
N ARG A 717 25.05 -24.61 10.52
CA ARG A 717 26.19 -25.47 10.17
C ARG A 717 25.73 -26.90 9.90
N ASP A 718 24.98 -27.50 10.83
CA ASP A 718 24.53 -28.89 10.71
C ASP A 718 23.60 -29.09 9.52
N ARG A 719 22.72 -28.12 9.26
CA ARG A 719 21.83 -28.14 8.09
C ARG A 719 22.59 -28.00 6.78
N MET A 720 23.62 -27.15 6.71
CA MET A 720 24.49 -27.04 5.53
C MET A 720 25.32 -28.31 5.29
N VAL A 721 25.77 -28.98 6.35
CA VAL A 721 26.46 -30.29 6.26
C VAL A 721 25.50 -31.36 5.73
N ALA A 722 24.29 -31.45 6.29
CA ALA A 722 23.28 -32.40 5.84
C ALA A 722 22.84 -32.15 4.39
N ALA A 723 22.80 -30.89 3.96
CA ALA A 723 22.56 -30.49 2.57
C ALA A 723 23.78 -30.68 1.64
N LYS A 724 24.92 -31.18 2.15
CA LYS A 724 26.17 -31.42 1.41
C LYS A 724 26.79 -30.17 0.77
N ILE A 725 26.58 -28.99 1.35
CA ILE A 725 27.16 -27.72 0.89
C ILE A 725 28.59 -27.55 1.42
N ILE A 726 28.77 -27.87 2.70
CA ILE A 726 30.05 -27.83 3.42
C ILE A 726 30.33 -29.19 4.06
N GLN A 727 31.59 -29.40 4.45
CA GLN A 727 31.96 -30.45 5.40
C GLN A 727 32.07 -29.85 6.80
N PRO A 728 31.80 -30.61 7.87
CA PRO A 728 31.85 -30.09 9.24
C PRO A 728 33.25 -29.60 9.61
N ASN A 729 34.29 -30.20 9.05
CA ASN A 729 35.70 -29.84 9.27
C ASN A 729 36.43 -29.74 7.92
N LEU A 730 37.56 -29.02 7.89
CA LEU A 730 38.43 -28.91 6.71
C LEU A 730 38.99 -30.28 6.28
N PHE A 731 39.20 -31.18 7.24
CA PHE A 731 39.62 -32.56 7.07
C PHE A 731 38.43 -33.50 7.28
N PHE A 732 38.22 -34.41 6.33
CA PHE A 732 37.12 -35.38 6.38
C PHE A 732 37.47 -36.67 5.65
N ARG A 733 36.65 -37.71 5.84
CA ARG A 733 36.76 -38.98 5.13
C ARG A 733 35.48 -39.24 4.36
N GLU A 734 35.61 -39.63 3.11
CA GLU A 734 34.47 -39.85 2.22
C GLU A 734 34.76 -41.02 1.28
N GLU A 735 33.74 -41.82 1.00
CA GLU A 735 33.81 -42.82 -0.06
C GLU A 735 33.92 -42.13 -1.41
N THR A 736 35.04 -42.37 -2.09
CA THR A 736 35.39 -41.69 -3.33
C THR A 736 35.70 -42.71 -4.40
N GLU A 737 35.24 -42.44 -5.61
CA GLU A 737 35.65 -43.17 -6.80
C GLU A 737 37.05 -42.69 -7.21
N LEU A 738 38.02 -43.61 -7.15
CA LEU A 738 39.42 -43.40 -7.46
C LEU A 738 39.70 -43.80 -8.90
N SER A 739 40.35 -42.91 -9.65
CA SER A 739 40.87 -43.21 -10.97
C SER A 739 42.12 -44.09 -10.89
N GLU A 740 42.45 -44.77 -11.99
CA GLU A 740 43.66 -45.58 -12.10
C GLU A 740 44.94 -44.82 -11.72
N ASP A 741 45.04 -43.55 -12.10
CA ASP A 741 46.16 -42.70 -11.72
C ASP A 741 46.21 -42.46 -10.20
N GLN A 742 45.07 -42.18 -9.56
CA GLN A 742 45.00 -42.02 -8.11
C GLN A 742 45.35 -43.33 -7.39
N ILE A 743 44.86 -44.46 -7.87
CA ILE A 743 45.19 -45.78 -7.32
C ILE A 743 46.70 -46.02 -7.42
N ARG A 744 47.32 -45.73 -8.58
CA ARG A 744 48.76 -45.89 -8.80
C ARG A 744 49.59 -45.02 -7.85
N GLU A 745 49.28 -43.74 -7.73
CA GLU A 745 50.06 -42.82 -6.88
C GLU A 745 49.87 -43.10 -5.37
N MET A 746 48.69 -43.58 -4.98
CA MET A 746 48.40 -43.92 -3.58
C MET A 746 48.89 -45.33 -3.20
N SER A 747 49.42 -46.11 -4.15
CA SER A 747 49.90 -47.48 -3.91
C SER A 747 51.11 -47.51 -3.00
N CYS A 748 51.15 -48.50 -2.10
CA CYS A 748 52.26 -48.63 -1.14
C CYS A 748 53.58 -49.03 -1.80
N THR A 749 53.52 -49.60 -2.99
CA THR A 749 54.69 -49.96 -3.82
C THR A 749 54.52 -49.37 -5.22
N PRO A 750 55.62 -49.11 -5.95
CA PRO A 750 55.55 -48.72 -7.34
C PRO A 750 54.90 -49.84 -8.17
N ILE A 751 53.71 -49.59 -8.72
CA ILE A 751 52.99 -50.56 -9.53
C ILE A 751 53.03 -50.12 -11.00
N LYS A 752 53.58 -50.96 -11.88
CA LYS A 752 53.34 -50.88 -13.31
C LYS A 752 52.00 -51.53 -13.61
N ILE A 753 51.02 -50.73 -14.01
CA ILE A 753 49.71 -51.23 -14.43
C ILE A 753 49.84 -51.71 -15.87
N ILE A 754 49.69 -53.02 -16.07
CA ILE A 754 49.72 -53.66 -17.38
C ILE A 754 48.30 -54.12 -17.67
N HIS A 755 47.70 -53.57 -18.73
CA HIS A 755 46.38 -54.00 -19.17
C HIS A 755 46.51 -55.30 -19.99
N PRO A 756 45.75 -56.36 -19.68
CA PRO A 756 45.75 -57.56 -20.50
C PRO A 756 45.20 -57.24 -21.91
N PRO A 757 45.83 -57.70 -23.00
CA PRO A 757 45.23 -57.60 -24.34
C PRO A 757 43.85 -58.29 -24.37
N PRO A 758 42.85 -57.78 -25.10
CA PRO A 758 42.83 -56.59 -25.98
C PRO A 758 42.42 -55.27 -25.28
N TYR A 759 42.51 -55.17 -23.95
CA TYR A 759 41.94 -54.07 -23.14
C TYR A 759 42.89 -52.89 -22.92
N THR A 760 43.72 -52.55 -23.92
CA THR A 760 44.79 -51.54 -23.78
C THR A 760 44.28 -50.12 -23.51
N SER A 761 42.99 -49.84 -23.69
CA SER A 761 42.34 -48.56 -23.38
C SER A 761 41.46 -48.56 -22.12
N ALA A 762 41.34 -49.69 -21.40
CA ALA A 762 40.52 -49.79 -20.19
C ALA A 762 41.26 -49.26 -18.96
N LYS A 763 40.55 -48.72 -17.97
CA LYS A 763 41.11 -48.15 -16.74
C LYS A 763 40.53 -48.82 -15.50
N TYR A 764 41.35 -49.05 -14.49
CA TYR A 764 40.88 -49.47 -13.17
C TYR A 764 40.19 -48.32 -12.44
N ILE A 765 39.01 -48.61 -11.89
CA ILE A 765 38.23 -47.70 -11.06
C ILE A 765 37.86 -48.44 -9.76
N SER A 766 38.02 -47.79 -8.61
CA SER A 766 37.64 -48.37 -7.32
C SER A 766 36.92 -47.34 -6.47
N ARG A 767 35.93 -47.76 -5.69
CA ARG A 767 35.38 -46.94 -4.62
C ARG A 767 36.04 -47.29 -3.30
N ALA A 768 36.62 -46.29 -2.65
CA ALA A 768 37.27 -46.45 -1.37
C ALA A 768 37.05 -45.21 -0.47
N THR A 769 36.89 -45.44 0.83
CA THR A 769 36.93 -44.36 1.83
C THR A 769 38.35 -43.81 1.92
N VAL A 770 38.52 -42.55 1.55
CA VAL A 770 39.81 -41.86 1.57
C VAL A 770 39.74 -40.57 2.40
N SER A 771 40.86 -40.23 3.02
CA SER A 771 41.04 -38.95 3.71
C SER A 771 41.21 -37.81 2.70
N LYS A 772 40.43 -36.76 2.87
CA LYS A 772 40.35 -35.58 1.99
C LYS A 772 40.47 -34.29 2.78
N VAL A 773 40.83 -33.24 2.06
CA VAL A 773 40.79 -31.86 2.54
C VAL A 773 39.93 -31.04 1.57
N VAL A 774 39.04 -30.21 2.10
CA VAL A 774 38.08 -29.43 1.30
C VAL A 774 38.84 -28.56 0.30
N SER A 775 38.58 -28.73 -1.01
CA SER A 775 39.16 -27.92 -2.10
C SER A 775 40.70 -27.77 -2.04
N PHE A 776 41.42 -28.80 -1.60
CA PHE A 776 42.87 -28.72 -1.37
C PHE A 776 43.69 -28.58 -2.67
N ASP A 777 43.23 -29.20 -3.76
CA ASP A 777 43.81 -28.99 -5.09
C ASP A 777 43.83 -27.51 -5.48
N LYS A 778 42.78 -26.75 -5.12
CA LYS A 778 42.71 -25.30 -5.35
C LYS A 778 43.66 -24.51 -4.47
N VAL A 779 43.90 -24.93 -3.24
CA VAL A 779 44.93 -24.34 -2.36
C VAL A 779 46.31 -24.47 -3.01
N LEU A 780 46.65 -25.66 -3.50
CA LEU A 780 47.95 -25.93 -4.12
C LEU A 780 48.09 -25.20 -5.46
N GLU A 781 47.03 -25.17 -6.28
CA GLU A 781 46.99 -24.39 -7.53
C GLU A 781 47.12 -22.88 -7.25
N TYR A 782 46.48 -22.39 -6.19
CA TYR A 782 46.58 -21.00 -5.76
C TYR A 782 47.99 -20.63 -5.32
N ALA A 783 48.66 -21.51 -4.58
CA ALA A 783 50.06 -21.35 -4.21
C ALA A 783 50.98 -21.27 -5.45
N LYS A 784 50.79 -22.21 -6.40
CA LYS A 784 51.49 -22.20 -7.69
C LYS A 784 51.31 -20.89 -8.44
N LYS A 785 50.07 -20.38 -8.53
CA LYS A 785 49.76 -19.15 -9.28
C LYS A 785 50.26 -17.88 -8.62
N LYS A 786 50.17 -17.79 -7.28
CA LYS A 786 50.57 -16.57 -6.55
C LYS A 786 52.08 -16.43 -6.41
N MET A 787 52.84 -17.53 -6.53
CA MET A 787 54.30 -17.53 -6.42
C MET A 787 54.80 -16.86 -5.13
N LYS A 788 54.10 -17.08 -4.00
CA LYS A 788 54.42 -16.50 -2.70
C LYS A 788 55.04 -17.53 -1.75
N ARG A 789 56.19 -17.18 -1.18
CA ARG A 789 56.95 -18.01 -0.24
C ARG A 789 56.17 -18.25 1.07
N GLU A 790 55.49 -17.22 1.56
CA GLU A 790 54.70 -17.25 2.79
C GLU A 790 53.54 -18.24 2.72
N LEU A 791 52.93 -18.39 1.53
CA LEU A 791 51.84 -19.34 1.31
C LEU A 791 52.34 -20.79 1.32
N THR A 792 53.54 -21.05 0.79
CA THR A 792 54.22 -22.35 0.91
C THR A 792 54.45 -22.70 2.38
N LYS A 793 54.97 -21.75 3.16
CA LYS A 793 55.18 -21.93 4.60
C LYS A 793 53.87 -22.20 5.35
N ALA A 794 52.81 -21.48 5.04
CA ALA A 794 51.51 -21.66 5.67
C ALA A 794 50.86 -23.02 5.33
N ILE A 795 50.97 -23.49 4.09
CA ILE A 795 50.52 -24.84 3.69
C ILE A 795 51.30 -25.91 4.44
N LEU A 796 52.63 -25.77 4.55
CA LEU A 796 53.47 -26.71 5.29
C LEU A 796 53.11 -26.74 6.78
N ASN A 797 52.86 -25.57 7.38
CA ASN A 797 52.36 -25.46 8.75
C ASN A 797 51.01 -26.18 8.93
N PHE A 798 50.06 -25.97 8.03
CA PHE A 798 48.77 -26.67 8.05
C PHE A 798 48.92 -28.20 7.91
N VAL A 799 49.79 -28.67 7.02
CA VAL A 799 50.02 -30.12 6.84
C VAL A 799 50.61 -30.73 8.12
N LEU A 800 51.71 -30.17 8.64
CA LEU A 800 52.42 -30.76 9.77
C LEU A 800 51.74 -30.52 11.12
N GLY A 801 51.15 -29.35 11.31
CA GLY A 801 50.50 -28.96 12.57
C GLY A 801 49.04 -29.39 12.69
N TYR A 802 48.31 -29.52 11.57
CA TYR A 802 46.87 -29.83 11.61
C TYR A 802 46.52 -31.20 11.01
N LEU A 803 46.97 -31.52 9.79
CA LEU A 803 46.59 -32.77 9.11
C LEU A 803 47.29 -34.02 9.65
N VAL A 804 48.61 -33.97 9.79
CA VAL A 804 49.43 -35.13 10.21
C VAL A 804 49.04 -35.66 11.60
N PRO A 805 48.74 -34.82 12.62
CA PRO A 805 48.29 -35.30 13.91
C PRO A 805 46.93 -36.02 13.87
N ARG A 806 46.03 -35.57 12.98
CA ARG A 806 44.61 -36.00 12.87
C ARG A 806 44.40 -37.18 11.92
N ASP A 807 45.23 -37.32 10.90
CA ASP A 807 45.12 -38.42 9.95
C ASP A 807 46.20 -39.48 10.18
N ASN A 808 45.79 -40.74 10.22
CA ASN A 808 46.70 -41.89 10.31
C ASN A 808 46.76 -42.68 8.99
N SER A 809 45.98 -42.29 7.98
CA SER A 809 45.86 -43.02 6.71
C SER A 809 47.16 -43.00 5.88
N TRP A 810 48.01 -41.97 6.04
CA TRP A 810 49.30 -41.87 5.37
C TRP A 810 50.34 -42.92 5.83
N ARG A 811 50.08 -43.62 6.96
CA ARG A 811 50.94 -44.69 7.50
C ARG A 811 50.25 -46.05 7.59
N LYS A 812 48.94 -46.12 7.36
CA LYS A 812 48.15 -47.36 7.43
C LYS A 812 47.69 -47.74 6.03
N SER A 813 48.26 -48.81 5.48
CA SER A 813 47.85 -49.33 4.18
C SER A 813 46.51 -50.07 4.28
N LYS A 814 45.72 -50.02 3.21
CA LYS A 814 44.42 -50.69 3.06
C LYS A 814 44.34 -51.32 1.68
N THR A 815 43.84 -52.56 1.62
CA THR A 815 43.55 -53.22 0.35
C THR A 815 42.22 -52.72 -0.20
N ILE A 816 42.23 -52.26 -1.44
CA ILE A 816 41.04 -51.86 -2.20
C ILE A 816 40.91 -52.76 -3.43
N LYS A 817 39.68 -53.03 -3.84
CA LYS A 817 39.37 -53.81 -5.05
C LYS A 817 39.00 -52.82 -6.15
N ALA A 818 39.72 -52.84 -7.26
CA ALA A 818 39.47 -51.97 -8.41
C ALA A 818 38.97 -52.78 -9.60
N ASP A 819 37.88 -52.33 -10.20
CA ASP A 819 37.24 -52.96 -11.36
C ASP A 819 37.76 -52.33 -12.65
N LEU A 820 38.06 -53.16 -13.66
CA LEU A 820 38.51 -52.68 -14.96
C LEU A 820 37.32 -52.18 -15.78
N MET A 821 37.23 -50.88 -16.03
CA MET A 821 36.18 -50.25 -16.83
C MET A 821 36.73 -49.70 -18.16
N GLY A 822 36.06 -49.97 -19.28
CA GLY A 822 36.47 -49.45 -20.59
C GLY A 822 35.49 -49.74 -21.72
N VAL A 823 35.59 -48.97 -22.82
CA VAL A 823 34.80 -49.13 -24.05
C VAL A 823 35.63 -49.90 -25.09
N ARG A 824 35.08 -50.96 -25.69
CA ARG A 824 35.67 -51.61 -26.88
C ARG A 824 35.19 -50.95 -28.18
N TYR A 825 36.09 -50.86 -29.16
CA TYR A 825 35.71 -50.73 -30.58
C TYR A 825 34.90 -51.98 -31.00
N LEU A 826 33.74 -51.76 -31.65
CA LEU A 826 32.84 -52.76 -32.27
C LEU A 826 32.04 -53.70 -31.33
N GLY A 827 30.90 -53.21 -30.83
CA GLY A 827 29.61 -53.93 -30.94
C GLY A 827 29.12 -54.93 -29.87
N TYR A 828 29.78 -55.14 -28.71
CA TYR A 828 29.24 -56.04 -27.66
C TYR A 828 29.44 -55.49 -26.21
N ALA A 829 28.65 -56.02 -25.28
CA ALA A 829 28.38 -55.62 -23.87
C ALA A 829 29.59 -55.22 -22.96
N PRO A 830 29.35 -54.43 -21.88
CA PRO A 830 30.39 -53.95 -20.95
C PRO A 830 31.21 -55.08 -20.31
N ILE A 831 32.49 -54.78 -20.02
CA ILE A 831 33.44 -55.70 -19.38
C ILE A 831 33.13 -55.75 -17.88
N GLU A 832 32.21 -56.62 -17.45
CA GLU A 832 32.00 -56.92 -16.03
C GLU A 832 32.88 -58.10 -15.59
N GLY A 833 33.50 -57.98 -14.40
CA GLY A 833 34.09 -59.12 -13.69
C GLY A 833 35.62 -59.27 -13.66
N LYS A 834 36.41 -58.32 -14.20
CA LYS A 834 37.87 -58.30 -14.00
C LYS A 834 38.27 -57.24 -12.98
N SER A 835 38.40 -57.68 -11.73
CA SER A 835 38.83 -56.86 -10.59
C SER A 835 40.26 -57.19 -10.16
N ARG A 836 41.03 -56.19 -9.74
CA ARG A 836 42.37 -56.37 -9.16
C ARG A 836 42.45 -55.69 -7.80
N ASP A 837 43.11 -56.34 -6.86
CA ASP A 837 43.36 -55.78 -5.53
C ASP A 837 44.62 -54.92 -5.56
N PHE A 838 44.53 -53.73 -4.94
CA PHE A 838 45.62 -52.78 -4.77
C PHE A 838 45.79 -52.44 -3.30
N GLN A 839 47.02 -52.46 -2.80
CA GLN A 839 47.33 -52.01 -1.45
C GLN A 839 47.73 -50.53 -1.51
N ILE A 840 46.89 -49.66 -0.95
CA ILE A 840 47.07 -48.20 -1.00
C ILE A 840 47.14 -47.59 0.39
N TYR A 841 47.76 -46.42 0.51
CA TYR A 841 47.52 -45.50 1.63
C TYR A 841 46.30 -44.65 1.28
N PRO A 842 45.15 -44.78 1.98
CA PRO A 842 43.90 -44.11 1.60
C PRO A 842 43.89 -42.61 2.00
N CYS A 843 44.92 -41.89 1.55
CA CYS A 843 45.25 -40.50 1.90
C CYS A 843 45.29 -39.63 0.64
N LEU A 844 44.12 -39.18 0.16
CA LEU A 844 44.04 -38.46 -1.11
C LEU A 844 44.69 -37.07 -1.04
N TRP A 845 44.62 -36.40 0.11
CA TRP A 845 45.28 -35.10 0.30
C TRP A 845 46.80 -35.20 0.18
N LEU A 846 47.41 -36.33 0.53
CA LEU A 846 48.86 -36.55 0.42
C LEU A 846 49.30 -36.80 -1.04
N ASP A 847 48.51 -37.56 -1.81
CA ASP A 847 48.71 -37.66 -3.26
C ASP A 847 48.71 -36.28 -3.91
N GLN A 848 47.69 -35.47 -3.61
CA GLN A 848 47.60 -34.10 -4.09
C GLN A 848 48.81 -33.26 -3.68
N LEU A 849 49.25 -33.37 -2.42
CA LEU A 849 50.41 -32.64 -1.90
C LEU A 849 51.69 -32.99 -2.67
N LYS A 850 51.93 -34.27 -2.99
CA LYS A 850 53.14 -34.74 -3.66
C LYS A 850 53.16 -34.43 -5.17
N ARG A 851 52.00 -34.57 -5.82
CA ARG A 851 51.90 -34.47 -7.29
C ARG A 851 51.92 -33.03 -7.80
N ASN A 852 51.38 -32.09 -7.02
CA ASN A 852 51.24 -30.70 -7.43
C ASN A 852 52.52 -29.88 -7.17
N GLU A 853 52.75 -28.89 -8.03
CA GLU A 853 53.88 -27.96 -7.93
C GLU A 853 53.46 -26.75 -7.11
N TRP A 854 53.62 -26.79 -5.79
CA TRP A 854 53.19 -25.72 -4.88
C TRP A 854 54.33 -25.14 -4.04
N VAL A 855 55.50 -25.78 -4.03
CA VAL A 855 56.66 -25.31 -3.26
C VAL A 855 57.40 -24.26 -4.08
N ILE A 856 57.35 -23.02 -3.61
CA ILE A 856 58.00 -21.91 -4.32
C ILE A 856 59.49 -21.87 -3.98
N THR A 857 60.36 -21.89 -4.98
CA THR A 857 61.81 -21.70 -4.79
C THR A 857 62.26 -20.44 -5.51
N VAL A 858 63.31 -19.81 -5.00
CA VAL A 858 63.96 -18.67 -5.67
C VAL A 858 65.14 -19.22 -6.47
N SER A 859 65.18 -18.91 -7.76
CA SER A 859 66.31 -19.20 -8.63
C SER A 859 66.91 -17.89 -9.12
N GLU A 860 68.23 -17.81 -9.24
CA GLU A 860 68.92 -16.70 -9.88
C GLU A 860 69.34 -17.11 -11.30
N ASP A 861 69.11 -16.24 -12.28
CA ASP A 861 69.68 -16.45 -13.61
C ASP A 861 71.18 -16.09 -13.60
N GLY A 862 71.89 -16.46 -14.66
CA GLY A 862 73.32 -16.13 -14.82
C GLY A 862 73.63 -14.63 -14.90
N LYS A 863 72.62 -13.75 -14.78
CA LYS A 863 72.75 -12.28 -14.76
C LYS A 863 72.36 -11.67 -13.40
N GLY A 864 72.05 -12.49 -12.39
CA GLY A 864 71.69 -12.04 -11.04
C GLY A 864 70.22 -11.62 -10.87
N HIS A 865 69.36 -11.90 -11.85
CA HIS A 865 67.92 -11.70 -11.70
C HIS A 865 67.28 -12.89 -10.97
N ARG A 866 66.57 -12.59 -9.87
CA ARG A 866 65.80 -13.58 -9.11
C ARG A 866 64.44 -13.81 -9.76
N TYR A 867 64.10 -15.08 -10.00
CA TYR A 867 62.78 -15.51 -10.44
C TYR A 867 62.26 -16.63 -9.54
N PHE A 868 60.94 -16.68 -9.40
CA PHE A 868 60.24 -17.66 -8.57
C PHE A 868 59.77 -18.84 -9.43
N ASN A 869 60.03 -20.06 -8.97
CA ASN A 869 59.58 -21.28 -9.62
C ASN A 869 58.72 -22.08 -8.66
N ALA A 870 57.63 -22.66 -9.16
CA ALA A 870 56.81 -23.61 -8.40
C ALA A 870 57.26 -25.03 -8.70
N ASN A 871 57.63 -25.79 -7.67
CA ASN A 871 58.16 -27.14 -7.78
C ASN A 871 57.31 -28.13 -6.99
N ARG A 872 57.42 -29.41 -7.35
CA ARG A 872 56.92 -30.51 -6.51
C ARG A 872 57.73 -30.58 -5.23
N PRO A 873 57.13 -30.92 -4.08
CA PRO A 873 57.86 -31.01 -2.82
C PRO A 873 58.96 -32.09 -2.86
N SER A 874 60.15 -31.71 -2.43
CA SER A 874 61.32 -32.58 -2.25
C SER A 874 62.05 -32.22 -0.96
N LYS A 875 62.99 -33.07 -0.52
CA LYS A 875 63.85 -32.76 0.64
C LYS A 875 64.54 -31.40 0.46
N ASP A 876 65.14 -31.19 -0.70
CA ASP A 876 65.99 -30.04 -1.00
C ASP A 876 65.23 -28.72 -1.03
N ASN A 877 63.97 -28.72 -1.46
CA ASN A 877 63.18 -27.49 -1.54
C ASN A 877 62.32 -27.23 -0.29
N LEU A 878 62.11 -28.24 0.57
CA LEU A 878 61.37 -28.08 1.83
C LEU A 878 62.28 -27.72 3.02
N ILE A 879 63.58 -28.04 2.97
CA ILE A 879 64.51 -27.87 4.09
C ILE A 879 64.53 -26.45 4.66
N ASP A 880 64.59 -25.43 3.80
CA ASP A 880 64.61 -24.03 4.21
C ASP A 880 63.31 -23.63 4.90
N TYR A 881 62.17 -24.10 4.37
CA TYR A 881 60.87 -23.83 4.97
C TYR A 881 60.73 -24.47 6.34
N LEU A 882 61.24 -25.70 6.53
CA LEU A 882 61.20 -26.40 7.82
C LEU A 882 62.01 -25.66 8.89
N LYS A 883 63.17 -25.10 8.53
CA LYS A 883 64.01 -24.28 9.44
C LYS A 883 63.31 -23.00 9.89
N GLU A 884 62.42 -22.47 9.06
CA GLU A 884 61.66 -21.26 9.35
C GLU A 884 60.35 -21.50 10.14
N LEU A 885 59.90 -22.76 10.30
CA LEU A 885 58.69 -23.09 11.07
C LEU A 885 58.93 -22.97 12.58
N GLN A 886 57.83 -22.88 13.34
CA GLN A 886 57.92 -22.93 14.80
C GLN A 886 58.50 -24.28 15.25
N PRO A 887 59.51 -24.29 16.14
CA PRO A 887 60.15 -25.52 16.62
C PRO A 887 59.16 -26.54 17.23
N SER A 888 58.08 -26.07 17.85
CA SER A 888 57.03 -26.91 18.44
C SER A 888 56.38 -27.90 17.47
N ILE A 889 56.25 -27.54 16.19
CA ILE A 889 55.63 -28.40 15.16
C ILE A 889 56.53 -29.60 14.85
N LEU A 890 57.84 -29.37 14.76
CA LEU A 890 58.83 -30.43 14.52
C LEU A 890 59.14 -31.24 15.78
N CYS A 891 58.77 -30.74 16.97
CA CYS A 891 58.78 -31.50 18.22
C CYS A 891 57.70 -32.60 18.25
N ASP A 892 56.67 -32.54 17.41
CA ASP A 892 55.69 -33.63 17.26
C ASP A 892 56.33 -34.84 16.56
N GLU A 893 56.23 -36.01 17.20
CA GLU A 893 56.76 -37.27 16.67
C GLU A 893 56.14 -37.67 15.33
N LYS A 894 54.82 -37.48 15.17
CA LYS A 894 54.12 -37.80 13.92
C LYS A 894 54.59 -36.91 12.77
N ALA A 895 54.85 -35.63 13.04
CA ALA A 895 55.38 -34.70 12.04
C ALA A 895 56.76 -35.15 11.53
N ARG A 896 57.66 -35.56 12.43
CA ARG A 896 58.99 -36.11 12.06
C ARG A 896 58.87 -37.40 11.26
N MET A 897 58.03 -38.33 11.70
CA MET A 897 57.78 -39.59 10.98
C MET A 897 57.21 -39.33 9.58
N PHE A 898 56.29 -38.39 9.45
CA PHE A 898 55.69 -38.03 8.17
C PHE A 898 56.73 -37.49 7.18
N LEU A 899 57.60 -36.57 7.62
CA LEU A 899 58.69 -36.02 6.81
C LEU A 899 59.68 -37.12 6.39
N GLN A 900 60.03 -38.02 7.31
CA GLN A 900 60.90 -39.15 7.02
C GLN A 900 60.31 -40.08 5.96
N GLN A 901 59.07 -40.53 6.15
CA GLN A 901 58.44 -41.52 5.27
C GLN A 901 58.07 -40.97 3.89
N ASN A 902 57.73 -39.67 3.79
CA ASN A 902 57.14 -39.12 2.56
C ASN A 902 58.06 -38.20 1.77
N PHE A 903 59.09 -37.62 2.40
CA PHE A 903 59.99 -36.65 1.77
C PHE A 903 61.48 -36.95 2.02
N GLY A 904 61.83 -38.03 2.72
CA GLY A 904 63.20 -38.54 2.82
C GLY A 904 64.10 -37.82 3.84
N PHE A 905 63.53 -37.15 4.85
CA PHE A 905 64.29 -36.54 5.95
C PHE A 905 64.76 -37.59 6.98
N SER A 906 65.95 -37.45 7.54
CA SER A 906 66.41 -38.31 8.65
C SER A 906 65.88 -37.79 10.00
N LEU A 907 65.52 -38.70 10.91
CA LEU A 907 65.11 -38.34 12.28
C LEU A 907 66.25 -37.60 13.02
N LEU A 908 67.50 -37.99 12.77
CA LEU A 908 68.70 -37.33 13.29
C LEU A 908 68.84 -35.90 12.76
N GLU A 909 68.61 -35.66 11.47
CA GLU A 909 68.68 -34.33 10.85
C GLU A 909 67.65 -33.36 11.48
N ILE A 910 66.38 -33.80 11.59
CA ILE A 910 65.33 -32.95 12.17
C ILE A 910 65.58 -32.69 13.67
N THR A 911 66.03 -33.70 14.41
CA THR A 911 66.32 -33.59 15.84
C THR A 911 67.53 -32.68 16.09
N SER A 912 68.54 -32.72 15.21
CA SER A 912 69.69 -31.84 15.25
C SER A 912 69.29 -30.37 15.07
N TRP A 913 68.41 -30.05 14.11
CA TRP A 913 67.88 -28.69 13.92
C TRP A 913 67.17 -28.14 15.16
N LEU A 914 66.40 -28.99 15.86
CA LEU A 914 65.63 -28.59 17.05
C LEU A 914 66.52 -28.29 18.26
N ILE A 915 67.59 -29.07 18.45
CA ILE A 915 68.51 -28.92 19.58
C ILE A 915 69.44 -27.72 19.38
N THR A 916 69.80 -27.42 18.13
CA THR A 916 70.85 -26.45 17.78
C THR A 916 70.28 -25.08 17.40
N GLY A 917 68.96 -24.97 17.26
CA GLY A 917 68.29 -23.77 16.78
C GLY A 917 68.62 -23.41 15.33
N GLY A 918 69.03 -24.41 14.54
CA GLY A 918 69.37 -24.25 13.11
C GLY A 918 70.72 -23.55 12.84
N LYS A 919 71.61 -23.43 13.83
CA LYS A 919 72.97 -22.91 13.65
C LYS A 919 73.92 -24.04 13.24
N SER A 920 74.51 -23.97 12.04
CA SER A 920 75.35 -25.05 11.48
C SER A 920 76.50 -25.48 12.40
N ASP A 921 77.12 -24.52 13.10
CA ASP A 921 78.30 -24.80 13.91
C ASP A 921 77.96 -25.59 15.19
N ALA A 922 76.78 -25.33 15.77
CA ALA A 922 76.28 -26.10 16.92
C ALA A 922 75.78 -27.49 16.49
N GLU A 923 75.27 -27.60 15.25
CA GLU A 923 74.78 -28.84 14.65
C GLU A 923 75.88 -29.87 14.44
N GLN A 924 77.03 -29.40 13.91
CA GLN A 924 78.22 -30.22 13.78
C GLN A 924 78.74 -30.67 15.15
N THR A 925 78.79 -29.76 16.12
CA THR A 925 79.26 -30.05 17.49
C THR A 925 78.36 -31.06 18.21
N LEU A 926 77.04 -31.02 18.01
CA LEU A 926 76.11 -31.99 18.61
C LEU A 926 76.25 -33.39 17.98
N ILE A 927 76.41 -33.46 16.66
CA ILE A 927 76.68 -34.70 15.94
C ILE A 927 78.01 -35.30 16.40
N ASP A 928 79.05 -34.47 16.55
CA ASP A 928 80.37 -34.89 17.06
C ASP A 928 80.29 -35.40 18.51
N ASN A 929 79.51 -34.76 19.37
CA ASN A 929 79.29 -35.20 20.75
C ASN A 929 78.44 -36.49 20.84
N LEU A 930 77.45 -36.67 19.96
CA LEU A 930 76.67 -37.92 19.85
C LEU A 930 77.54 -39.08 19.35
N ASN A 931 78.45 -38.81 18.42
CA ASN A 931 79.45 -39.78 17.96
C ASN A 931 80.43 -40.16 19.09
N GLN A 932 80.92 -39.19 19.87
CA GLN A 932 81.74 -39.47 21.07
C GLN A 932 80.99 -40.28 22.14
N LEU A 933 79.68 -40.05 22.34
CA LEU A 933 78.86 -40.81 23.26
C LEU A 933 78.60 -42.26 22.78
N TYR A 934 78.44 -42.45 21.47
CA TYR A 934 78.36 -43.78 20.86
C TYR A 934 79.66 -44.57 21.10
N GLU A 935 80.82 -43.93 20.95
CA GLU A 935 82.13 -44.52 21.27
C GLU A 935 82.30 -44.83 22.78
N LEU A 936 81.83 -43.97 23.68
CA LEU A 936 81.88 -44.21 25.13
C LEU A 936 80.94 -45.34 25.60
N SER A 937 79.81 -45.55 24.91
CA SER A 937 78.85 -46.64 25.24
C SER A 937 79.42 -48.04 24.97
N GLN A 938 80.31 -48.17 23.98
CA GLN A 938 81.02 -49.41 23.65
C GLN A 938 82.03 -49.82 24.74
N LEU A 939 82.49 -48.88 25.57
CA LEU A 939 83.58 -49.10 26.53
C LEU A 939 83.13 -49.46 27.97
N ARG A 940 81.86 -49.24 28.34
CA ARG A 940 81.41 -49.43 29.75
C ARG A 940 80.12 -50.23 29.97
N GLY A 941 79.47 -50.77 28.93
CA GLY A 941 78.35 -51.71 29.09
C GLY A 941 77.12 -51.15 29.82
N VAL A 942 76.85 -49.85 29.73
CA VAL A 942 75.66 -49.21 30.30
C VAL A 942 74.75 -48.73 29.16
N GLU A 943 73.46 -49.06 29.25
CA GLU A 943 72.41 -48.63 28.31
C GLU A 943 72.35 -47.09 28.16
N PRO A 944 72.52 -46.53 26.93
CA PRO A 944 72.60 -45.08 26.68
C PRO A 944 71.39 -44.26 27.18
N VAL A 945 70.22 -44.90 27.27
CA VAL A 945 68.95 -44.26 27.63
C VAL A 945 68.94 -43.69 29.05
N HIS A 946 69.62 -44.34 30.01
CA HIS A 946 69.60 -43.90 31.41
C HIS A 946 70.46 -42.66 31.70
N LEU A 947 71.53 -42.44 30.92
CA LEU A 947 72.35 -41.23 31.03
C LEU A 947 71.69 -40.04 30.33
N LEU A 948 70.99 -40.27 29.21
CA LEU A 948 70.19 -39.27 28.50
C LEU A 948 69.04 -38.71 29.36
N SER A 949 68.33 -39.55 30.11
CA SER A 949 67.20 -39.10 30.95
C SER A 949 67.64 -38.15 32.07
N ARG A 950 68.83 -38.36 32.65
CA ARG A 950 69.35 -37.51 33.72
C ARG A 950 69.84 -36.15 33.19
N PHE A 951 70.53 -36.16 32.05
CA PHE A 951 71.01 -34.94 31.39
C PHE A 951 69.86 -34.05 30.86
N VAL A 952 68.81 -34.66 30.30
CA VAL A 952 67.62 -33.96 29.81
C VAL A 952 66.79 -33.38 30.96
N TYR A 953 66.73 -34.04 32.11
CA TYR A 953 66.02 -33.53 33.29
C TYR A 953 66.73 -32.30 33.88
N GLU A 954 68.06 -32.37 34.03
CA GLU A 954 68.87 -31.28 34.58
C GLU A 954 68.88 -30.04 33.65
N GLU A 955 68.91 -30.21 32.31
CA GLU A 955 68.80 -29.06 31.39
C GLU A 955 67.38 -28.54 31.20
N ARG A 956 66.32 -29.34 31.42
CA ARG A 956 64.94 -28.82 31.41
C ARG A 956 64.69 -27.88 32.59
N GLU A 957 65.13 -28.26 33.78
CA GLU A 957 65.03 -27.43 34.99
C GLU A 957 65.81 -26.11 34.80
N ARG A 958 67.03 -26.19 34.27
CA ARG A 958 67.88 -25.02 34.03
C ARG A 958 67.29 -24.05 33.00
N ASN A 959 66.71 -24.57 31.92
CA ASN A 959 66.05 -23.75 30.90
C ASN A 959 64.72 -23.16 31.39
N GLN A 960 63.95 -23.86 32.22
CA GLN A 960 62.75 -23.30 32.84
C GLN A 960 63.09 -22.18 33.83
N PHE A 961 64.15 -22.34 34.64
CA PHE A 961 64.63 -21.31 35.55
C PHE A 961 65.11 -20.05 34.80
N ASN A 962 65.92 -20.23 33.74
CA ASN A 962 66.40 -19.12 32.91
C ASN A 962 65.25 -18.38 32.18
N ARG A 963 64.23 -19.11 31.72
CA ARG A 963 63.06 -18.52 31.06
C ARG A 963 62.20 -17.70 32.05
N ARG A 964 62.00 -18.19 33.27
CA ARG A 964 61.29 -17.46 34.35
C ARG A 964 62.03 -16.18 34.72
N ASN A 965 63.35 -16.24 34.91
CA ASN A 965 64.15 -15.05 35.24
C ASN A 965 64.18 -14.01 34.12
N ARG A 966 64.13 -14.43 32.85
CA ARG A 966 64.06 -13.50 31.70
C ARG A 966 62.72 -12.78 31.60
N ILE A 967 61.60 -13.49 31.83
CA ILE A 967 60.25 -12.88 31.87
C ILE A 967 60.17 -11.89 33.01
N PHE A 968 60.69 -12.26 34.18
CA PHE A 968 60.76 -11.38 35.35
C PHE A 968 61.59 -10.12 35.09
N GLY A 969 62.76 -10.25 34.46
CA GLY A 969 63.61 -9.11 34.09
C GLY A 969 62.90 -8.10 33.19
N LEU A 970 62.19 -8.57 32.16
CA LEU A 970 61.44 -7.71 31.23
C LEU A 970 60.27 -6.96 31.90
N LEU A 971 59.62 -7.58 32.89
CA LEU A 971 58.54 -6.92 33.66
C LEU A 971 59.08 -5.81 34.56
N ILE A 972 60.19 -6.07 35.26
CA ILE A 972 60.85 -5.05 36.08
C ILE A 972 61.38 -3.92 35.20
N GLU A 973 61.96 -4.25 34.05
CA GLU A 973 62.40 -3.25 33.07
C GLU A 973 61.24 -2.35 32.62
N ARG A 974 60.07 -2.92 32.26
CA ARG A 974 58.88 -2.15 31.89
C ARG A 974 58.38 -1.26 33.03
N ALA A 975 58.40 -1.75 34.27
CA ALA A 975 58.02 -0.97 35.44
C ALA A 975 59.02 0.17 35.72
N VAL A 976 60.33 -0.06 35.57
CA VAL A 976 61.36 0.98 35.72
C VAL A 976 61.24 2.04 34.63
N ARG A 977 61.00 1.66 33.37
CA ARG A 977 60.70 2.63 32.30
C ARG A 977 59.51 3.51 32.66
N ARG A 978 58.44 2.90 33.20
CA ARG A 978 57.25 3.63 33.65
C ARG A 978 57.56 4.63 34.76
N VAL A 979 58.43 4.26 35.72
CA VAL A 979 58.94 5.18 36.74
C VAL A 979 59.64 6.38 36.08
N PHE A 980 60.56 6.15 35.13
CA PHE A 980 61.26 7.23 34.45
C PHE A 980 60.31 8.14 33.65
N GLU A 981 59.35 7.56 32.92
CA GLU A 981 58.33 8.33 32.18
C GLU A 981 57.48 9.23 33.09
N LYS A 982 57.22 8.80 34.33
CA LYS A 982 56.42 9.53 35.32
C LYS A 982 57.20 10.51 36.18
N LEU A 983 58.53 10.41 36.25
CA LEU A 983 59.35 11.35 37.02
C LEU A 983 59.15 12.77 36.49
N ARG A 984 58.65 13.65 37.35
CA ARG A 984 58.48 15.08 37.10
C ARG A 984 58.98 15.88 38.29
N PHE A 985 59.72 16.94 38.02
CA PHE A 985 60.15 17.90 39.03
C PHE A 985 60.01 19.30 38.43
N GLY A 986 58.95 20.02 38.81
CA GLY A 986 58.56 21.26 38.12
C GLY A 986 58.21 21.00 36.64
N GLU A 987 58.77 21.82 35.76
CA GLU A 987 58.62 21.71 34.29
C GLU A 987 59.49 20.60 33.65
N TYR A 988 60.33 19.91 34.43
CA TYR A 988 61.28 18.93 33.92
C TYR A 988 60.74 17.50 34.01
N GLY A 989 60.90 16.72 32.94
CA GLY A 989 60.51 15.32 32.87
C GLY A 989 61.37 14.50 31.90
N PHE A 990 61.25 13.18 31.95
CA PHE A 990 61.96 12.29 31.04
C PHE A 990 61.06 11.71 29.94
N LYS A 991 61.62 11.61 28.73
CA LYS A 991 61.13 10.78 27.64
C LYS A 991 62.00 9.54 27.53
N VAL A 992 61.39 8.36 27.59
CA VAL A 992 62.09 7.07 27.60
C VAL A 992 61.98 6.39 26.23
N ILE A 993 63.09 5.90 25.70
CA ILE A 993 63.15 5.19 24.41
C ILE A 993 63.89 3.85 24.60
N PRO A 994 63.31 2.69 24.25
CA PRO A 994 63.99 1.40 24.37
C PRO A 994 65.28 1.35 23.53
N ALA A 995 66.36 0.84 24.10
CA ALA A 995 67.64 0.66 23.42
C ALA A 995 67.89 -0.83 23.19
N TRP A 996 68.27 -1.21 21.97
CA TRP A 996 68.35 -2.63 21.57
C TRP A 996 69.77 -3.19 21.58
N LYS A 997 70.76 -2.43 22.06
CA LYS A 997 72.16 -2.88 22.12
C LYS A 997 72.96 -2.14 23.19
N GLY A 998 73.30 -2.84 24.28
CA GLY A 998 74.31 -2.40 25.26
C GLY A 998 73.77 -1.85 26.60
N HIS A 999 72.53 -1.39 26.61
CA HIS A 999 71.72 -0.99 27.77
C HIS A 999 70.23 -1.16 27.42
N ASP A 1000 69.34 -1.03 28.40
CA ASP A 1000 67.92 -1.37 28.24
C ASP A 1000 67.09 -0.22 27.62
N PHE A 1001 67.34 1.02 28.05
CA PHE A 1001 66.66 2.18 27.47
C PHE A 1001 67.43 3.50 27.63
N ASP A 1002 67.21 4.42 26.70
CA ASP A 1002 67.66 5.80 26.80
C ASP A 1002 66.60 6.67 27.50
N ALA A 1003 67.02 7.45 28.50
CA ALA A 1003 66.18 8.44 29.18
C ALA A 1003 66.65 9.86 28.82
N TYR A 1004 65.81 10.61 28.12
CA TYR A 1004 66.07 11.98 27.68
C TYR A 1004 65.35 12.97 28.59
N LEU A 1005 66.09 13.88 29.22
CA LEU A 1005 65.55 14.93 30.08
C LEU A 1005 65.12 16.15 29.24
N SER A 1006 63.91 16.68 29.44
CA SER A 1006 63.37 17.85 28.69
C SER A 1006 62.50 18.77 29.56
N LYS A 1007 62.31 20.04 29.12
CA LYS A 1007 61.34 21.02 29.68
C LYS A 1007 59.97 20.92 28.96
N HIS A 1008 58.88 20.96 29.72
CA HIS A 1008 57.47 20.96 29.26
C HIS A 1008 57.07 19.80 28.33
N VAL A 1009 56.73 18.65 28.93
CA VAL A 1009 56.26 17.46 28.21
C VAL A 1009 54.74 17.49 28.06
N GLU A 1010 54.22 18.33 27.15
CA GLU A 1010 52.86 18.20 26.62
C GLU A 1010 52.91 17.95 25.10
N GLU A 1011 51.99 17.12 24.63
CA GLU A 1011 51.90 16.40 23.35
C GLU A 1011 52.49 17.12 22.11
N LEU A 1012 53.57 16.54 21.56
CA LEU A 1012 54.04 16.84 20.19
C LEU A 1012 53.90 15.58 19.34
N ASP A 1013 52.80 15.53 18.59
CA ASP A 1013 52.53 14.62 17.48
C ASP A 1013 53.47 14.95 16.31
N TYR A 1014 54.56 14.21 16.18
CA TYR A 1014 55.23 14.00 14.90
C TYR A 1014 55.69 12.54 14.82
N GLY A 1015 55.14 11.82 13.84
CA GLY A 1015 55.61 10.49 13.46
C GLY A 1015 57.07 10.55 13.02
N ILE A 1016 57.94 9.79 13.70
CA ILE A 1016 59.37 9.75 13.38
C ILE A 1016 59.82 8.29 13.35
N LEU A 1017 59.71 7.69 12.17
CA LEU A 1017 60.66 6.68 11.71
C LEU A 1017 61.70 7.44 10.88
N GLY A 1018 62.88 7.60 11.47
CA GLY A 1018 64.08 8.09 10.80
C GLY A 1018 64.36 9.57 11.01
N ILE A 1019 65.16 9.89 12.03
CA ILE A 1019 66.18 10.94 12.01
C ILE A 1019 67.24 10.56 13.05
N GLU A 1020 68.49 10.42 12.60
CA GLU A 1020 69.67 10.52 13.46
C GLU A 1020 69.61 11.82 14.25
N ILE A 1021 69.46 11.76 15.58
CA ILE A 1021 69.47 12.95 16.43
C ILE A 1021 70.92 13.45 16.54
N ARG A 1022 71.35 14.25 15.55
CA ARG A 1022 72.48 15.16 15.67
C ARG A 1022 71.97 16.54 16.10
N ARG A 1023 72.52 16.99 17.23
CA ARG A 1023 72.56 18.36 17.79
C ARG A 1023 71.36 18.84 18.62
N VAL A 1024 71.57 18.71 19.93
CA VAL A 1024 71.22 19.66 20.99
C VAL A 1024 71.52 21.09 20.52
N GLN A 1025 70.51 21.85 20.10
CA GLN A 1025 70.63 23.29 19.89
C GLN A 1025 69.31 24.08 19.93
N THR A 1026 68.18 23.44 20.24
CA THR A 1026 66.85 24.10 20.33
C THR A 1026 66.26 24.16 21.74
N GLY A 1027 67.05 23.87 22.78
CA GLY A 1027 66.64 24.10 24.18
C GLY A 1027 65.59 23.12 24.75
N LEU A 1028 65.13 22.13 23.98
CA LEU A 1028 64.10 21.17 24.42
C LEU A 1028 64.64 19.94 25.16
N ILE A 1029 65.80 19.36 24.76
CA ILE A 1029 66.42 18.20 25.42
C ILE A 1029 67.69 18.65 26.13
N LEU A 1030 67.75 18.42 27.44
CA LEU A 1030 68.77 18.92 28.36
C LEU A 1030 69.87 17.90 28.66
N ALA A 1031 69.53 16.61 28.71
CA ALA A 1031 70.49 15.53 28.95
C ALA A 1031 69.97 14.20 28.40
N ARG A 1032 70.87 13.25 28.15
CA ARG A 1032 70.56 11.86 27.79
C ARG A 1032 71.30 10.93 28.74
N PHE A 1033 70.59 9.93 29.28
CA PHE A 1033 71.15 8.86 30.10
C PHE A 1033 70.87 7.50 29.48
N GLU A 1034 71.84 6.60 29.56
CA GLU A 1034 71.77 5.21 29.08
C GLU A 1034 71.53 4.31 30.30
N VAL A 1035 70.33 3.77 30.46
CA VAL A 1035 69.90 3.06 31.67
C VAL A 1035 69.93 1.55 31.44
N GLU A 1036 70.65 0.83 32.29
CA GLU A 1036 70.65 -0.64 32.40
C GLU A 1036 69.97 -1.04 33.71
N VAL A 1037 68.97 -1.92 33.64
CA VAL A 1037 68.13 -2.35 34.76
C VAL A 1037 68.51 -3.77 35.18
N LYS A 1038 68.87 -3.94 36.45
CA LYS A 1038 69.11 -5.25 37.06
C LYS A 1038 68.20 -5.46 38.26
N ALA A 1039 67.36 -6.49 38.20
CA ALA A 1039 66.59 -6.95 39.34
C ALA A 1039 67.37 -8.03 40.11
N THR A 1040 67.42 -7.95 41.44
CA THR A 1040 68.08 -8.97 42.26
C THR A 1040 67.32 -9.25 43.56
N ARG A 1041 67.45 -10.47 44.05
CA ARG A 1041 67.07 -10.91 45.41
C ARG A 1041 68.31 -11.22 46.26
N GLY A 1042 69.49 -11.11 45.68
CA GLY A 1042 70.75 -11.46 46.32
C GLY A 1042 71.66 -10.26 46.45
N ASN A 1043 72.86 -10.52 46.98
CA ASN A 1043 73.85 -9.48 47.24
C ASN A 1043 74.74 -9.15 46.04
N THR A 1044 74.39 -9.60 44.84
CA THR A 1044 75.19 -9.34 43.62
C THR A 1044 74.31 -9.15 42.39
N VAL A 1045 74.78 -8.38 41.42
CA VAL A 1045 74.23 -8.31 40.05
C VAL A 1045 75.33 -8.57 39.03
N THR A 1046 74.98 -9.13 37.88
CA THR A 1046 75.96 -9.46 36.83
C THR A 1046 75.71 -8.68 35.54
N MET A 1047 76.78 -8.22 34.89
CA MET A 1047 76.76 -7.52 33.60
C MET A 1047 77.58 -8.28 32.56
N THR A 1048 77.23 -8.15 31.28
CA THR A 1048 78.08 -8.65 30.17
C THR A 1048 79.28 -7.74 29.95
N LEU A 1049 80.30 -8.26 29.25
CA LEU A 1049 81.42 -7.43 28.78
C LEU A 1049 80.95 -6.19 28.02
N THR A 1050 80.03 -6.32 27.06
CA THR A 1050 79.51 -5.16 26.31
C THR A 1050 78.81 -4.12 27.19
N GLN A 1051 78.07 -4.56 28.22
CA GLN A 1051 77.44 -3.65 29.18
C GLN A 1051 78.48 -2.93 30.03
N ALA A 1052 79.52 -3.66 30.46
CA ALA A 1052 80.61 -3.09 31.25
C ALA A 1052 81.45 -2.11 30.40
N GLU A 1053 81.81 -2.46 29.16
CA GLU A 1053 82.53 -1.61 28.21
C GLU A 1053 81.75 -0.32 27.92
N ASN A 1054 80.44 -0.43 27.70
CA ASN A 1054 79.59 0.75 27.51
C ASN A 1054 79.51 1.62 28.77
N ALA A 1055 79.42 1.02 29.96
CA ALA A 1055 79.43 1.77 31.21
C ALA A 1055 80.72 2.58 31.39
N VAL A 1056 81.88 2.01 31.03
CA VAL A 1056 83.18 2.71 31.06
C VAL A 1056 83.25 3.78 29.97
N TYR A 1057 82.89 3.44 28.73
CA TYR A 1057 82.98 4.35 27.59
C TYR A 1057 82.04 5.56 27.74
N HIS A 1058 80.87 5.36 28.36
CA HIS A 1058 79.87 6.39 28.61
C HIS A 1058 79.70 6.72 30.11
N THR A 1059 80.80 6.74 30.88
CA THR A 1059 80.81 6.92 32.35
C THR A 1059 79.88 8.03 32.87
N ASN A 1060 79.83 9.18 32.20
CA ASN A 1060 79.03 10.34 32.64
C ASN A 1060 77.52 10.23 32.34
N ARG A 1061 77.10 9.25 31.54
CA ARG A 1061 75.69 9.09 31.13
C ARG A 1061 75.13 7.68 31.30
N TYR A 1062 75.97 6.67 31.50
CA TYR A 1062 75.54 5.30 31.73
C TYR A 1062 75.16 5.09 33.20
N LEU A 1063 73.94 4.59 33.42
CA LEU A 1063 73.36 4.39 34.73
C LEU A 1063 73.05 2.91 34.93
N LEU A 1064 73.62 2.35 35.99
CA LEU A 1064 73.19 1.05 36.50
C LEU A 1064 72.04 1.28 37.50
N CYS A 1065 70.85 0.83 37.11
CA CYS A 1065 69.65 0.84 37.91
C CYS A 1065 69.44 -0.54 38.54
N VAL A 1066 69.65 -0.65 39.86
CA VAL A 1066 69.46 -1.92 40.59
C VAL A 1066 68.15 -1.86 41.38
N VAL A 1067 67.28 -2.85 41.18
CA VAL A 1067 66.02 -3.01 41.91
C VAL A 1067 66.14 -4.22 42.84
N GLU A 1068 66.09 -3.97 44.15
CA GLU A 1068 66.08 -5.04 45.16
C GLU A 1068 64.66 -5.54 45.40
N THR A 1069 64.44 -6.83 45.20
CA THR A 1069 63.10 -7.44 45.17
C THR A 1069 62.81 -8.34 46.38
N GLU A 1070 63.73 -8.40 47.34
CA GLU A 1070 63.57 -9.17 48.59
C GLU A 1070 62.70 -8.40 49.61
N GLY A 1071 61.70 -9.05 50.21
CA GLY A 1071 60.81 -8.46 51.22
C GLY A 1071 59.68 -7.57 50.70
N SER A 1072 59.26 -7.70 49.43
CA SER A 1072 58.06 -7.04 48.87
C SER A 1072 56.78 -7.72 49.34
N SER A 1073 55.67 -6.96 49.39
CA SER A 1073 54.34 -7.55 49.63
C SER A 1073 53.84 -8.37 48.44
N THR A 1074 54.31 -8.03 47.24
CA THR A 1074 54.02 -8.80 46.02
C THR A 1074 54.94 -10.01 45.93
N ASP A 1075 54.38 -11.22 45.89
CA ASP A 1075 55.14 -12.45 45.66
C ASP A 1075 55.58 -12.52 44.19
N PHE A 1076 56.78 -12.01 43.94
CA PHE A 1076 57.35 -11.97 42.60
C PHE A 1076 57.65 -13.37 42.02
N THR A 1077 57.46 -14.48 42.77
CA THR A 1077 57.67 -15.84 42.26
C THR A 1077 56.53 -16.38 41.39
N THR A 1078 55.33 -15.78 41.50
CA THR A 1078 54.10 -16.21 40.81
C THR A 1078 53.81 -15.45 39.51
N LEU A 1079 54.66 -14.51 39.12
CA LEU A 1079 54.53 -13.78 37.85
C LEU A 1079 55.00 -14.65 36.69
N HIS A 1080 54.04 -15.28 36.01
CA HIS A 1080 54.29 -16.22 34.91
C HIS A 1080 53.94 -15.69 33.52
N SER A 1081 53.30 -14.51 33.40
CA SER A 1081 52.92 -13.92 32.12
C SER A 1081 53.69 -12.63 31.82
N THR A 1082 54.04 -12.42 30.54
CA THR A 1082 54.62 -11.16 30.02
C THR A 1082 53.59 -10.04 29.84
N THR A 1083 52.31 -10.36 30.04
CA THR A 1083 51.16 -9.51 29.80
C THR A 1083 50.50 -9.15 31.13
N LEU A 1084 51.17 -8.30 31.91
CA LEU A 1084 50.49 -7.52 32.95
C LEU A 1084 49.73 -6.37 32.27
N THR A 1085 48.53 -6.05 32.77
CA THR A 1085 47.79 -4.87 32.33
C THR A 1085 48.55 -3.60 32.71
N ASP A 1086 48.32 -2.50 32.00
CA ASP A 1086 49.00 -1.24 32.31
C ASP A 1086 48.72 -0.78 33.75
N GLU A 1087 47.53 -1.08 34.29
CA GLU A 1087 47.17 -0.81 35.70
C GLU A 1087 47.99 -1.65 36.70
N GLN A 1088 48.32 -2.91 36.35
CA GLN A 1088 49.19 -3.77 37.17
C GLN A 1088 50.66 -3.33 37.09
N ILE A 1089 51.12 -2.92 35.90
CA ILE A 1089 52.45 -2.31 35.73
C ILE A 1089 52.55 -1.00 36.51
N GLU A 1090 51.45 -0.24 36.58
CA GLU A 1090 51.38 1.01 37.33
C GLU A 1090 51.60 0.78 38.83
N ARG A 1091 50.86 -0.16 39.43
CA ARG A 1091 51.05 -0.57 40.84
C ARG A 1091 52.45 -1.10 41.10
N LEU A 1092 52.98 -1.90 40.19
CA LEU A 1092 54.34 -2.43 40.30
C LEU A 1092 55.39 -1.31 40.27
N SER A 1093 55.20 -0.30 39.43
CA SER A 1093 56.10 0.86 39.33
C SER A 1093 56.14 1.68 40.62
N GLU A 1094 55.01 1.80 41.32
CA GLU A 1094 54.92 2.48 42.63
C GLU A 1094 55.62 1.66 43.73
N GLU A 1095 55.47 0.34 43.74
CA GLU A 1095 56.08 -0.55 44.75
C GLU A 1095 57.61 -0.60 44.64
N ILE A 1096 58.16 -0.64 43.43
CA ILE A 1096 59.62 -0.73 43.23
C ILE A 1096 60.36 0.60 43.44
N LEU A 1097 59.64 1.74 43.41
CA LEU A 1097 60.23 3.09 43.45
C LEU A 1097 61.16 3.31 44.65
N GLN A 1098 60.78 2.79 45.82
CA GLN A 1098 61.55 2.95 47.07
C GLN A 1098 62.73 1.98 47.18
N ARG A 1099 62.81 0.98 46.29
CA ARG A 1099 63.81 -0.11 46.31
C ARG A 1099 64.80 -0.01 45.16
N MET A 1100 64.77 1.11 44.44
CA MET A 1100 65.57 1.37 43.25
C MET A 1100 66.78 2.23 43.59
N TYR A 1101 67.96 1.75 43.21
CA TYR A 1101 69.24 2.42 43.39
C TYR A 1101 69.84 2.77 42.03
N ILE A 1102 70.15 4.05 41.83
CA ILE A 1102 70.81 4.55 40.61
C ILE A 1102 72.28 4.81 40.92
N VAL A 1103 73.17 4.18 40.15
CA VAL A 1103 74.63 4.24 40.30
C VAL A 1103 75.28 4.55 38.96
N SER A 1104 76.21 5.52 38.92
CA SER A 1104 77.18 5.60 37.83
C SER A 1104 78.37 4.71 38.18
N ILE A 1105 78.52 3.61 37.44
CA ILE A 1105 79.49 2.53 37.75
C ILE A 1105 80.71 2.57 36.82
N GLY A 1106 80.75 3.51 35.86
CA GLY A 1106 81.76 3.54 34.80
C GLY A 1106 83.19 3.65 35.32
N GLU A 1107 83.46 4.53 36.30
CA GLU A 1107 84.80 4.66 36.89
C GLU A 1107 85.21 3.41 37.68
N ASP A 1108 84.26 2.80 38.40
CA ASP A 1108 84.49 1.58 39.18
C ASP A 1108 84.82 0.38 38.27
N LEU A 1109 84.26 0.33 37.05
CA LEU A 1109 84.54 -0.73 36.08
C LEU A 1109 85.78 -0.47 35.22
N LYS A 1110 86.21 0.78 35.07
CA LYS A 1110 87.31 1.14 34.16
C LYS A 1110 88.59 0.37 34.49
N GLN A 1111 88.97 0.34 35.77
CA GLN A 1111 90.16 -0.37 36.23
C GLN A 1111 89.99 -1.90 36.13
N VAL A 1112 88.76 -2.43 36.34
CA VAL A 1112 88.47 -3.86 36.24
C VAL A 1112 88.56 -4.35 34.78
N ILE A 1113 88.06 -3.58 33.81
CA ILE A 1113 88.09 -3.93 32.38
C ILE A 1113 89.50 -3.83 31.83
N GLU A 1114 90.24 -2.78 32.16
CA GLU A 1114 91.65 -2.64 31.79
C GLU A 1114 92.48 -3.84 32.33
N ALA A 1115 92.23 -4.27 33.58
CA ALA A 1115 92.87 -5.44 34.17
C ALA A 1115 92.42 -6.78 33.52
N PHE A 1116 91.15 -6.91 33.14
CA PHE A 1116 90.61 -8.09 32.45
C PHE A 1116 91.28 -8.31 31.09
N HIS A 1117 91.51 -7.24 30.31
CA HIS A 1117 92.21 -7.35 29.02
C HIS A 1117 93.72 -7.60 29.14
N MET A 1118 94.33 -7.28 30.29
CA MET A 1118 95.79 -7.42 30.52
C MET A 1118 96.19 -8.62 31.39
N VAL A 1119 95.26 -9.54 31.71
CA VAL A 1119 95.49 -10.79 32.49
C VAL A 1119 96.40 -10.55 33.71
N SER A 1120 96.03 -9.57 34.55
CA SER A 1120 96.74 -9.27 35.80
C SER A 1120 95.76 -9.33 36.97
N SER A 1121 95.97 -10.26 37.90
CA SER A 1121 95.11 -10.41 39.08
C SER A 1121 95.48 -9.39 40.16
N SER A 1122 94.59 -8.44 40.45
CA SER A 1122 94.58 -7.79 41.76
C SER A 1122 93.17 -7.36 42.17
N ALA A 1123 92.94 -7.39 43.48
CA ALA A 1123 91.65 -7.37 44.13
C ALA A 1123 90.87 -6.07 43.91
N GLN A 1124 89.73 -6.18 43.23
CA GLN A 1124 88.65 -5.20 43.27
C GLN A 1124 87.36 -5.92 43.65
N ASP A 1125 86.45 -5.22 44.33
CA ASP A 1125 85.20 -5.79 44.87
C ASP A 1125 84.31 -6.41 43.77
N ILE A 1126 84.53 -6.06 42.50
CA ILE A 1126 83.84 -6.60 41.32
C ILE A 1126 84.59 -7.82 40.78
N LYS A 1127 83.93 -8.98 40.76
CA LYS A 1127 84.51 -10.25 40.27
C LYS A 1127 84.19 -10.49 38.80
N VAL A 1128 85.14 -11.00 38.02
CA VAL A 1128 84.91 -11.38 36.61
C VAL A 1128 85.01 -12.90 36.47
N ASP A 1129 84.02 -13.53 35.84
CA ASP A 1129 84.02 -14.98 35.57
C ASP A 1129 84.64 -15.34 34.21
N TYR A 1130 84.84 -16.64 33.97
CA TYR A 1130 85.41 -17.18 32.72
C TYR A 1130 84.60 -16.85 31.45
N ASN A 1131 83.35 -16.41 31.60
CA ASN A 1131 82.47 -16.00 30.50
C ASN A 1131 82.40 -14.47 30.34
N ALA A 1132 83.36 -13.75 30.91
CA ALA A 1132 83.42 -12.29 30.93
C ALA A 1132 82.16 -11.64 31.55
N ARG A 1133 81.60 -12.24 32.60
CA ARG A 1133 80.53 -11.64 33.42
C ARG A 1133 81.10 -10.89 34.60
N PHE A 1134 80.78 -9.60 34.68
CA PHE A 1134 81.20 -8.70 35.75
C PHE A 1134 80.17 -8.75 36.87
N THR A 1135 80.56 -9.26 38.03
CA THR A 1135 79.71 -9.46 39.20
C THR A 1135 79.95 -8.33 40.19
N ILE A 1136 78.96 -7.44 40.31
CA ILE A 1136 78.96 -6.26 41.16
C ILE A 1136 78.32 -6.65 42.51
N PRO A 1137 78.97 -6.40 43.66
CA PRO A 1137 78.37 -6.67 44.98
C PRO A 1137 77.50 -5.53 45.50
N SER A 1138 76.55 -5.86 46.37
CA SER A 1138 75.50 -4.95 46.87
C SER A 1138 76.00 -3.77 47.65
N LYS A 1139 77.18 -3.92 48.26
CA LYS A 1139 77.89 -2.82 48.91
C LYS A 1139 78.06 -1.61 47.99
N ILE A 1140 78.28 -1.81 46.69
CA ILE A 1140 78.54 -0.71 45.75
C ILE A 1140 77.29 0.14 45.53
N TRP A 1141 76.14 -0.45 45.16
CA TRP A 1141 74.93 0.35 44.93
C TRP A 1141 74.26 0.82 46.21
N ARG A 1142 74.44 0.12 47.34
CA ARG A 1142 73.92 0.59 48.64
C ARG A 1142 74.70 1.76 49.23
N THR A 1143 76.01 1.86 48.95
CA THR A 1143 76.85 2.96 49.47
C THR A 1143 76.96 4.15 48.52
N LYS A 1144 77.12 3.91 47.22
CA LYS A 1144 77.27 4.97 46.21
C LYS A 1144 75.97 5.32 45.48
N GLY A 1145 74.98 4.44 45.53
CA GLY A 1145 73.71 4.64 44.82
C GLY A 1145 72.82 5.66 45.50
N LYS A 1146 72.08 6.40 44.68
CA LYS A 1146 71.05 7.33 45.13
C LYS A 1146 69.67 6.74 44.82
N SER A 1147 68.67 7.05 45.65
CA SER A 1147 67.27 6.81 45.26
C SER A 1147 66.94 7.67 44.04
N ILE A 1148 66.02 7.20 43.20
CA ILE A 1148 65.73 7.86 41.92
C ILE A 1148 65.35 9.34 42.04
N ASN A 1149 64.56 9.71 43.04
CA ASN A 1149 64.19 11.12 43.27
C ASN A 1149 65.38 11.97 43.72
N LYS A 1150 66.25 11.43 44.62
CA LYS A 1150 67.47 12.13 45.06
C LYS A 1150 68.47 12.27 43.91
N TRP A 1151 68.59 11.23 43.09
CA TRP A 1151 69.41 11.26 41.89
C TRP A 1151 68.91 12.33 40.90
N PHE A 1152 67.60 12.33 40.60
CA PHE A 1152 67.01 13.28 39.66
C PHE A 1152 67.20 14.75 40.12
N ILE A 1153 66.98 15.03 41.40
CA ILE A 1153 67.24 16.36 41.98
C ILE A 1153 68.73 16.72 41.85
N SER A 1154 69.66 15.78 42.08
CA SER A 1154 71.09 16.07 41.91
C SER A 1154 71.47 16.39 40.47
N VAL A 1155 70.85 15.73 39.48
CA VAL A 1155 71.06 16.02 38.05
C VAL A 1155 70.54 17.42 37.70
N LEU A 1156 69.36 17.80 38.20
CA LEU A 1156 68.81 19.15 37.97
C LEU A 1156 69.67 20.24 38.63
N ASN A 1157 70.21 19.98 39.82
CA ASN A 1157 71.13 20.91 40.49
C ASN A 1157 72.46 21.05 39.74
N GLU A 1158 73.04 19.96 39.23
CA GLU A 1158 74.24 20.01 38.38
C GLU A 1158 73.97 20.79 37.10
N LEU A 1159 72.86 20.54 36.41
CA LEU A 1159 72.48 21.25 35.19
C LEU A 1159 72.26 22.76 35.46
N ASN A 1160 71.60 23.12 36.55
CA ASN A 1160 71.41 24.52 36.94
C ASN A 1160 72.75 25.20 37.32
N SER A 1161 73.69 24.48 37.95
CA SER A 1161 75.04 25.01 38.23
C SER A 1161 75.91 25.18 36.99
N THR A 1162 75.63 24.40 35.95
CA THR A 1162 76.31 24.44 34.65
C THR A 1162 75.69 25.48 33.71
N LEU A 1163 74.45 25.90 33.97
CA LEU A 1163 73.73 26.96 33.25
C LEU A 1163 73.93 28.36 33.87
N SER A 1164 74.41 28.46 35.12
CA SER A 1164 74.73 29.74 35.79
C SER A 1164 76.23 30.13 35.77
N LYS A 1165 77.09 29.28 35.19
CA LYS A 1165 78.47 29.60 34.78
C LYS A 1165 78.50 29.71 33.26
#